data_AF-A0A1G4ML76-F1
#
_entry.id   AF-A0A1G4ML76-F1
#
_cell.length_a   1.000
_cell.length_b   1.000
_cell.length_c   1.000
_cell.angle_alpha   90.00
_cell.angle_beta   90.00
_cell.angle_gamma   90.00
#
_symmetry.space_group_name_H-M   'P 1'
#
loop_
_entity.id
_entity.type
_entity.pdbx_description
1 polymer ?
#
loop_
_entity_poly.entity_id
_entity_poly.type
_entity_poly.pdbx_seq_one_letter_code
_entity_poly.pdbx_strand_id
1 'polypeptide(L)'
;MDQGVVLPVKIQPGLLRPLAYRVLSKKYGLNIKSDGLVTLADYVGRRFGMNWKKDGDTLKFLEELALVWKQQERGLFVDKTGVEEVIGEIKERHKISDAVKTTSPIDGKHHINTLEGFLKDNRRSNDEQAFPGEEPLQSATPTDVVASDTTDNQALLNNNLEMDAMDVEDNKLHETVDELNWQDYFKVLNAFTQQHFRYDHTNKQYECIATIQNFNHKKTDGIETLLPDAQASVSMFPNRYHILRDRVMRNEMFRESDSFNPLSSTVNLEQQLVQSAGDSFQQISLTQIKNLLGRNGKNFLLLGLMKKNSKGNWSLEDPSGDVELEISQAIPNKGTYFVPGCILLVEGIYYSAGHKFHVTSIAHPPGERREATLDAIGNVDFLGIHQLSKTNYVSRLDKNLKIRLHFLEKELTDHKIVVLGGDIFLDQLVTLEALRKVFQRLESDPPIVLVFQGSFSSIPVYPLMSSKNISATTSYKNSFDSLASLLANFPALINYSTLIFVPGVNDPWGSLVNLGTAGTWPQKPVPLRFTQRINRVCKKVVWGSNPTRIAYLSQEIVIVRDDVNGRFKRHNIVFPANEETDEEEGEYSIATQPNLISELDDEYKSINQLVKSQEQLPLRIQESRKIVKTILDQGHLSPFDTSIRPIIWNLDDTLQLSPIPSTLFLSDTTAPEFDVTYNGCKTLNTGKFLHKRKARFLEFIPSLKKASQEEVHF
;
A
#
# COMPACT_ATOMS: atom_id res chain seq x y z
N MET A 1 -2.85 -0.54 30.72
CA MET A 1 -3.76 0.55 31.10
C MET A 1 -4.12 1.24 29.81
N ASP A 2 -5.34 1.02 29.35
CA ASP A 2 -5.82 1.46 28.04
C ASP A 2 -5.90 2.99 27.98
N GLN A 3 -5.06 3.61 27.16
CA GLN A 3 -5.23 5.01 26.78
C GLN A 3 -6.32 5.07 25.71
N GLY A 4 -7.56 5.34 26.13
CA GLY A 4 -8.59 5.81 25.21
C GLY A 4 -8.07 7.08 24.52
N VAL A 5 -8.06 7.08 23.18
CA VAL A 5 -7.57 8.21 22.38
C VAL A 5 -8.43 9.44 22.68
N VAL A 6 -7.90 10.35 23.49
CA VAL A 6 -8.58 11.59 23.84
C VAL A 6 -8.33 12.62 22.74
N LEU A 7 -9.40 13.28 22.28
CA LEU A 7 -9.30 14.36 21.31
C LEU A 7 -8.45 15.50 21.91
N PRO A 8 -7.43 16.02 21.21
CA PRO A 8 -6.59 17.08 21.72
C PRO A 8 -7.42 18.36 21.90
N VAL A 9 -7.27 19.01 23.06
CA VAL A 9 -7.97 20.25 23.39
C VAL A 9 -6.97 21.32 23.74
N LYS A 10 -7.15 22.54 23.22
CA LYS A 10 -6.39 23.69 23.68
C LYS A 10 -6.89 24.13 25.05
N ILE A 11 -6.14 23.82 26.11
CA ILE A 11 -6.50 24.17 27.48
C ILE A 11 -6.03 25.60 27.78
N GLN A 12 -6.89 26.44 28.36
CA GLN A 12 -6.45 27.73 28.86
C GLN A 12 -5.57 27.56 30.11
N PRO A 13 -4.36 28.16 30.17
CA PRO A 13 -3.42 27.99 31.29
C PRO A 13 -4.03 28.31 32.66
N GLY A 14 -4.95 29.29 32.71
CA GLY A 14 -5.67 29.67 33.93
C GLY A 14 -6.50 28.53 34.57
N LEU A 15 -7.01 27.60 33.75
CA LEU A 15 -7.80 26.46 34.25
C LEU A 15 -6.91 25.39 34.89
N LEU A 16 -5.69 25.23 34.40
CA LEU A 16 -4.73 24.22 34.88
C LEU A 16 -3.97 24.70 36.12
N ARG A 17 -3.86 26.02 36.31
CA ARG A 17 -3.13 26.66 37.40
C ARG A 17 -3.47 26.12 38.80
N PRO A 18 -4.75 25.94 39.20
CA PRO A 18 -5.07 25.44 40.53
C PRO A 18 -4.63 23.99 40.76
N LEU A 19 -4.70 23.16 39.70
CA LEU A 19 -4.28 21.76 39.74
C LEU A 19 -2.75 21.65 39.82
N ALA A 20 -2.04 22.41 38.99
CA ALA A 20 -0.59 22.49 38.98
C ALA A 20 -0.04 23.02 40.32
N TYR A 21 -0.65 24.07 40.89
CA TYR A 21 -0.26 24.61 42.19
C TYR A 21 -0.45 23.59 43.33
N ARG A 22 -1.55 22.83 43.30
CA ARG A 22 -1.82 21.79 44.30
C ARG A 22 -0.78 20.67 44.27
N VAL A 23 -0.33 20.25 43.09
CA VAL A 23 0.66 19.16 42.96
C VAL A 23 2.08 19.72 43.08
N LEU A 24 2.51 20.57 42.16
CA LEU A 24 3.89 21.04 42.07
C LEU A 24 4.29 21.91 43.27
N SER A 25 3.50 22.94 43.60
CA SER A 25 3.88 23.87 44.68
C SER A 25 3.57 23.33 46.07
N LYS A 26 2.35 22.81 46.30
CA LYS A 26 1.94 22.38 47.65
C LYS A 26 2.49 21.01 48.08
N LYS A 27 2.64 20.04 47.18
CA LYS A 27 3.19 18.72 47.53
C LYS A 27 4.72 18.65 47.37
N TYR A 28 5.27 19.26 46.32
CA TYR A 28 6.68 19.11 45.97
C TYR A 28 7.53 20.39 46.16
N GLY A 29 6.91 21.52 46.53
CA GLY A 29 7.63 22.77 46.83
C GLY A 29 8.12 23.54 45.59
N LEU A 30 7.64 23.21 44.38
CA LEU A 30 8.08 23.80 43.12
C LEU A 30 7.26 25.05 42.74
N ASN A 31 7.91 26.14 42.37
CA ASN A 31 7.25 27.38 41.93
C ASN A 31 7.12 27.39 40.41
N ILE A 32 5.88 27.40 39.90
CA ILE A 32 5.61 27.38 38.46
C ILE A 32 5.56 28.79 37.85
N LYS A 33 6.37 29.05 36.82
CA LYS A 33 6.29 30.30 36.02
C LYS A 33 5.13 30.23 35.03
N SER A 34 4.70 31.40 34.53
CA SER A 34 3.65 31.51 33.50
C SER A 34 3.99 30.70 32.25
N ASP A 35 5.25 30.74 31.83
CA ASP A 35 5.68 30.16 30.55
C ASP A 35 5.77 28.62 30.62
N GLY A 36 6.18 28.10 31.78
CA GLY A 36 6.10 26.67 32.10
C GLY A 36 4.66 26.16 32.22
N LEU A 37 3.74 27.01 32.68
CA LEU A 37 2.31 26.66 32.75
C LEU A 37 1.66 26.59 31.36
N VAL A 38 2.04 27.46 30.42
CA VAL A 38 1.53 27.43 29.04
C VAL A 38 1.93 26.14 28.34
N THR A 39 3.22 25.79 28.38
CA THR A 39 3.72 24.56 27.74
C THR A 39 3.14 23.29 28.36
N LEU A 40 3.00 23.27 29.68
CA LEU A 40 2.38 22.15 30.38
C LEU A 40 0.87 22.05 30.04
N ALA A 41 0.16 23.17 29.85
CA ALA A 41 -1.24 23.17 29.42
C ALA A 41 -1.42 22.68 27.98
N ASP A 42 -0.53 23.06 27.06
CA ASP A 42 -0.54 22.55 25.69
C ASP A 42 -0.24 21.05 25.65
N TYR A 43 0.71 20.56 26.46
CA TYR A 43 1.03 19.13 26.53
C TYR A 43 -0.11 18.31 27.14
N VAL A 44 -0.65 18.74 28.28
CA VAL A 44 -1.79 18.06 28.94
C VAL A 44 -3.01 18.07 28.02
N GLY A 45 -3.24 19.17 27.31
CA GLY A 45 -4.33 19.30 26.34
C GLY A 45 -4.21 18.34 25.17
N ARG A 46 -2.99 18.11 24.66
CA ARG A 46 -2.73 17.13 23.60
C ARG A 46 -2.84 15.68 24.08
N ARG A 47 -2.36 15.38 25.29
CA ARG A 47 -2.27 13.99 25.80
C ARG A 47 -3.56 13.49 26.46
N PHE A 48 -4.19 14.31 27.29
CA PHE A 48 -5.34 13.92 28.12
C PHE A 48 -6.68 14.52 27.65
N GLY A 49 -6.65 15.36 26.60
CA GLY A 49 -7.83 15.89 25.91
C GLY A 49 -8.91 16.47 26.83
N MET A 50 -10.20 16.24 26.55
CA MET A 50 -11.33 16.86 27.29
C MET A 50 -11.46 16.41 28.76
N ASN A 51 -10.96 15.22 29.11
CA ASN A 51 -11.14 14.62 30.43
C ASN A 51 -10.01 14.94 31.43
N TRP A 52 -9.07 15.82 31.06
CA TRP A 52 -7.92 16.22 31.89
C TRP A 52 -8.26 16.69 33.32
N LYS A 53 -9.50 17.17 33.56
CA LYS A 53 -9.98 17.56 34.90
C LYS A 53 -10.40 16.38 35.79
N LYS A 54 -10.88 15.28 35.19
CA LYS A 54 -11.47 14.13 35.90
C LYS A 54 -10.53 12.91 35.90
N ASP A 55 -9.60 12.84 34.94
CA ASP A 55 -8.69 11.71 34.81
C ASP A 55 -7.59 11.77 35.88
N GLY A 56 -7.55 10.72 36.72
CA GLY A 56 -6.49 10.53 37.72
C GLY A 56 -5.09 10.41 37.11
N ASP A 57 -4.99 10.15 35.80
CA ASP A 57 -3.73 10.03 35.09
C ASP A 57 -3.07 11.39 34.82
N THR A 58 -3.85 12.48 34.73
CA THR A 58 -3.28 13.84 34.64
C THR A 58 -2.55 14.20 35.95
N LEU A 59 -3.12 13.79 37.08
CA LEU A 59 -2.49 13.98 38.40
C LEU A 59 -1.23 13.13 38.55
N LYS A 60 -1.29 11.84 38.18
CA LYS A 60 -0.10 10.96 38.20
C LYS A 60 1.02 11.52 37.34
N PHE A 61 0.71 12.01 36.14
CA PHE A 61 1.71 12.63 35.27
C PHE A 61 2.34 13.88 35.89
N LEU A 62 1.56 14.73 36.54
CA LEU A 62 2.10 15.91 37.24
C LEU A 62 2.97 15.52 38.44
N GLU A 63 2.64 14.42 39.13
CA GLU A 63 3.45 13.87 40.21
C GLU A 63 4.76 13.26 39.70
N GLU A 64 4.71 12.52 38.59
CA GLU A 64 5.91 12.00 37.90
C GLU A 64 6.82 13.15 37.42
N LEU A 65 6.24 14.19 36.82
CA LEU A 65 6.98 15.37 36.40
C LEU A 65 7.68 16.03 37.59
N ALA A 66 6.99 16.17 38.73
CA ALA A 66 7.57 16.74 39.94
C ALA A 66 8.72 15.88 40.51
N LEU A 67 8.57 14.55 40.47
CA LEU A 67 9.57 13.60 40.95
C LEU A 67 10.84 13.64 40.09
N VAL A 68 10.70 13.63 38.75
CA VAL A 68 11.83 13.73 37.83
C VAL A 68 12.52 15.09 37.98
N TRP A 69 11.75 16.16 38.13
CA TRP A 69 12.28 17.51 38.35
C TRP A 69 13.17 17.58 39.60
N LYS A 70 12.72 16.94 40.69
CA LYS A 70 13.49 16.88 41.95
C LYS A 70 14.71 15.97 41.83
N GLN A 71 14.62 14.87 41.09
CA GLN A 71 15.73 13.95 40.84
C GLN A 71 16.90 14.62 40.09
N GLN A 72 16.59 15.60 39.23
CA GLN A 72 17.57 16.32 38.44
C GLN A 72 18.12 17.59 39.13
N GLU A 73 17.70 17.90 40.36
CA GLU A 73 18.09 19.10 41.12
C GLU A 73 17.93 20.44 40.35
N ARG A 74 16.96 20.52 39.44
CA ARG A 74 16.75 21.67 38.55
C ARG A 74 16.04 22.84 39.24
N GLY A 75 16.66 23.41 40.27
CA GLY A 75 16.21 24.63 40.93
C GLY A 75 14.76 24.58 41.45
N LEU A 76 14.30 25.72 41.98
CA LEU A 76 12.94 25.84 42.56
C LEU A 76 11.89 26.29 41.52
N PHE A 77 12.32 26.81 40.38
CA PHE A 77 11.46 27.43 39.38
C PHE A 77 11.25 26.53 38.16
N VAL A 78 9.99 26.27 37.82
CA VAL A 78 9.60 25.49 36.66
C VAL A 78 9.45 26.40 35.45
N ASP A 79 10.48 26.37 34.59
CA ASP A 79 10.61 27.18 33.37
C ASP A 79 10.24 26.38 32.11
N LYS A 80 10.00 27.09 31.00
CA LYS A 80 9.59 26.47 29.72
C LYS A 80 10.55 25.38 29.24
N THR A 81 11.85 25.70 29.18
CA THR A 81 12.90 24.79 28.69
C THR A 81 13.00 23.53 29.57
N GLY A 82 12.98 23.71 30.88
CA GLY A 82 13.04 22.57 31.81
C GLY A 82 11.81 21.66 31.70
N VAL A 83 10.62 22.20 31.43
CA VAL A 83 9.40 21.40 31.25
C VAL A 83 9.49 20.56 29.97
N GLU A 84 9.95 21.12 28.86
CA GLU A 84 10.09 20.40 27.59
C GLU A 84 11.09 19.24 27.71
N GLU A 85 12.22 19.45 28.38
CA GLU A 85 13.23 18.40 28.61
C GLU A 85 12.72 17.26 29.51
N VAL A 86 12.05 17.60 30.61
CA VAL A 86 11.49 16.59 31.53
C VAL A 86 10.37 15.80 30.84
N ILE A 87 9.55 16.46 30.01
CA ILE A 87 8.54 15.77 29.19
C ILE A 87 9.21 14.80 28.19
N GLY A 88 10.30 15.22 27.55
CA GLY A 88 11.10 14.38 26.67
C GLY A 88 11.59 13.11 27.38
N GLU A 89 12.19 13.26 28.56
CA GLU A 89 12.69 12.12 29.34
C GLU A 89 11.56 11.19 29.81
N ILE A 90 10.43 11.74 30.27
CA ILE A 90 9.27 10.92 30.65
C ILE A 90 8.79 10.09 29.46
N LYS A 91 8.78 10.66 28.25
CA LYS A 91 8.41 9.96 27.02
C LYS A 91 9.38 8.82 26.70
N GLU A 92 10.68 9.03 26.90
CA GLU A 92 11.71 8.00 26.71
C GLU A 92 11.60 6.87 27.74
N ARG A 93 11.41 7.21 29.03
CA ARG A 93 11.20 6.23 30.11
C ARG A 93 9.96 5.36 29.85
N HIS A 94 8.88 5.96 29.34
CA HIS A 94 7.68 5.21 28.95
C HIS A 94 7.93 4.28 27.76
N LYS A 95 8.66 4.75 26.73
CA LYS A 95 9.05 3.96 25.55
C LYS A 95 9.87 2.72 25.92
N ILE A 96 10.79 2.86 26.88
CA ILE A 96 11.58 1.73 27.41
C ILE A 96 10.69 0.78 28.24
N SER A 97 9.78 1.31 29.07
CA SER A 97 8.88 0.49 29.89
C SER A 97 7.90 -0.34 29.06
N ASP A 98 7.44 0.19 27.91
CA ASP A 98 6.58 -0.53 26.98
C ASP A 98 7.37 -1.58 26.21
N ALA A 99 8.62 -1.31 25.85
CA ALA A 99 9.53 -2.29 25.25
C ALA A 99 9.83 -3.47 26.18
N VAL A 100 9.98 -3.23 27.49
CA VAL A 100 10.22 -4.28 28.51
C VAL A 100 8.95 -5.10 28.81
N LYS A 101 7.75 -4.50 28.74
CA LYS A 101 6.48 -5.22 28.90
C LYS A 101 6.13 -6.12 27.71
N THR A 102 6.59 -5.79 26.51
CA THR A 102 6.50 -6.68 25.34
C THR A 102 7.45 -7.88 25.40
N THR A 103 8.33 -7.94 26.39
CA THR A 103 9.25 -9.06 26.62
C THR A 103 9.15 -9.57 28.06
N SER A 104 8.03 -10.18 28.42
CA SER A 104 8.04 -11.16 29.51
C SER A 104 7.21 -12.41 29.17
N PRO A 105 7.66 -13.61 29.59
CA PRO A 105 7.17 -14.89 29.10
C PRO A 105 6.13 -15.52 30.02
N ILE A 106 5.40 -16.45 29.40
CA ILE A 106 4.47 -17.42 29.95
C ILE A 106 5.02 -18.13 31.21
N ASP A 107 4.12 -18.35 32.16
CA ASP A 107 4.27 -19.11 33.40
C ASP A 107 5.16 -20.36 33.30
N GLY A 108 6.16 -20.44 34.18
CA GLY A 108 6.98 -21.62 34.40
C GLY A 108 7.95 -21.37 35.54
N LYS A 109 7.71 -22.00 36.70
CA LYS A 109 8.57 -21.98 37.89
C LYS A 109 10.04 -22.26 37.53
N HIS A 110 10.92 -21.28 37.68
CA HIS A 110 12.35 -21.52 37.94
C HIS A 110 12.94 -20.35 38.72
N HIS A 111 13.53 -20.68 39.88
CA HIS A 111 14.39 -19.81 40.66
C HIS A 111 15.56 -19.31 39.82
N ILE A 112 15.79 -17.99 39.81
CA ILE A 112 17.05 -17.41 39.35
C ILE A 112 17.59 -16.53 40.48
N ASN A 113 18.75 -16.96 41.00
CA ASN A 113 19.54 -16.27 42.01
C ASN A 113 20.17 -15.01 41.41
N THR A 114 19.83 -13.83 41.93
CA THR A 114 20.55 -12.59 41.66
C THR A 114 21.56 -12.29 42.77
N LEU A 115 22.75 -11.85 42.34
CA LEU A 115 23.99 -11.66 43.12
C LEU A 115 23.85 -10.71 44.34
N GLU A 116 22.78 -9.91 44.42
CA GLU A 116 22.51 -9.01 45.54
C GLU A 116 22.01 -9.71 46.81
N GLY A 117 21.46 -10.93 46.70
CA GLY A 117 21.08 -11.74 47.87
C GLY A 117 22.29 -12.34 48.61
N PHE A 118 23.42 -12.50 47.92
CA PHE A 118 24.60 -13.21 48.45
C PHE A 118 25.49 -12.34 49.35
N LEU A 119 25.36 -11.02 49.26
CA LEU A 119 26.17 -10.07 50.06
C LEU A 119 25.52 -9.68 51.39
N LYS A 120 24.25 -10.05 51.62
CA LYS A 120 23.48 -9.64 52.81
C LYS A 120 23.48 -10.66 53.94
N ASP A 121 23.85 -11.92 53.67
CA ASP A 121 23.80 -13.01 54.66
C ASP A 121 25.14 -13.31 55.37
N ASN A 122 26.23 -12.62 55.04
CA ASN A 122 27.55 -12.87 55.65
C ASN A 122 27.98 -11.86 56.73
N ARG A 123 27.03 -11.18 57.38
CA ARG A 123 27.31 -10.27 58.52
C ARG A 123 26.45 -10.53 59.76
N ARG A 124 26.27 -11.81 60.12
CA ARG A 124 25.85 -12.21 61.46
C ARG A 124 26.59 -13.46 61.91
N SER A 125 27.79 -13.28 62.43
CA SER A 125 28.30 -14.04 63.58
C SER A 125 29.69 -13.56 63.99
N ASN A 126 29.81 -13.33 65.29
CA ASN A 126 31.00 -13.28 66.14
C ASN A 126 31.57 -11.90 66.54
N ASP A 127 31.44 -11.73 67.85
CA ASP A 127 31.79 -10.66 68.76
C ASP A 127 33.30 -10.54 69.08
N GLU A 128 33.61 -9.39 69.68
CA GLU A 128 34.68 -9.09 70.65
C GLU A 128 36.16 -8.97 70.21
N GLN A 129 36.70 -7.73 70.20
CA GLN A 129 37.74 -7.24 71.14
C GLN A 129 38.29 -5.82 70.80
N ALA A 130 38.23 -4.93 71.80
CA ALA A 130 39.13 -3.82 72.20
C ALA A 130 39.64 -2.66 71.26
N PHE A 131 39.47 -1.43 71.79
CA PHE A 131 39.97 -0.06 71.48
C PHE A 131 41.51 0.15 71.27
N PRO A 132 42.05 1.39 71.06
CA PRO A 132 41.57 2.67 70.48
C PRO A 132 42.58 3.38 69.52
N GLY A 133 42.22 4.51 68.87
CA GLY A 133 43.20 5.56 68.52
C GLY A 133 42.94 6.47 67.29
N GLU A 134 42.65 7.74 67.58
CA GLU A 134 43.10 8.99 66.89
C GLU A 134 42.50 9.47 65.54
N GLU A 135 41.90 10.67 65.59
CA GLU A 135 41.74 11.64 64.48
C GLU A 135 43.09 12.42 64.24
N PRO A 136 43.21 13.57 63.49
CA PRO A 136 42.26 14.31 62.64
C PRO A 136 42.87 15.06 61.38
N LEU A 137 42.02 15.86 60.71
CA LEU A 137 42.27 17.17 60.02
C LEU A 137 42.68 17.31 58.52
N GLN A 138 41.73 17.91 57.77
CA GLN A 138 41.77 19.17 56.98
C GLN A 138 42.81 19.44 55.85
N SER A 139 42.32 19.87 54.68
CA SER A 139 42.46 21.28 54.22
C SER A 139 41.73 21.58 52.88
N ALA A 140 40.96 22.68 52.89
CA ALA A 140 40.67 23.57 51.76
C ALA A 140 41.69 24.74 51.83
N THR A 141 42.03 25.55 50.81
CA THR A 141 41.25 26.57 50.08
C THR A 141 42.15 27.31 49.03
N PRO A 142 41.61 28.26 48.21
CA PRO A 142 42.14 28.80 46.93
C PRO A 142 42.65 30.27 46.98
N THR A 143 42.99 30.89 45.82
CA THR A 143 42.90 32.36 45.47
C THR A 143 43.42 32.63 44.02
N ASP A 144 42.63 33.26 43.11
CA ASP A 144 42.62 34.67 42.59
C ASP A 144 44.00 35.19 42.06
N VAL A 145 44.20 36.03 41.02
CA VAL A 145 43.63 37.37 40.71
C VAL A 145 44.11 37.95 39.31
N VAL A 146 43.35 38.92 38.76
CA VAL A 146 43.67 40.12 37.88
C VAL A 146 43.67 40.05 36.32
N ALA A 147 43.00 41.09 35.77
CA ALA A 147 42.58 41.46 34.42
C ALA A 147 43.51 42.42 33.63
N SER A 148 43.24 42.68 32.33
CA SER A 148 42.96 44.01 31.67
C SER A 148 43.23 44.07 30.14
N ASP A 149 42.15 44.23 29.35
CA ASP A 149 41.77 45.28 28.37
C ASP A 149 42.69 45.98 27.31
N THR A 150 42.07 46.20 26.12
CA THR A 150 42.18 47.28 25.07
C THR A 150 43.35 47.22 24.05
N THR A 151 43.27 47.56 22.74
CA THR A 151 42.29 48.13 21.77
C THR A 151 42.81 48.04 20.30
N ASP A 152 41.92 48.28 19.32
CA ASP A 152 42.11 48.90 17.98
C ASP A 152 42.29 48.10 16.66
N ASN A 153 41.15 47.93 15.97
CA ASN A 153 40.81 48.34 14.59
C ASN A 153 41.90 48.66 13.54
N GLN A 154 41.79 48.04 12.35
CA GLN A 154 41.70 48.77 11.07
C GLN A 154 41.13 47.91 9.93
N ALA A 155 40.34 48.56 9.08
CA ALA A 155 39.46 48.00 8.06
C ALA A 155 39.90 48.35 6.63
N LEU A 156 39.20 47.73 5.67
CA LEU A 156 38.94 48.14 4.27
C LEU A 156 39.88 47.62 3.17
N LEU A 157 39.34 46.81 2.23
CA LEU A 157 38.83 47.32 0.95
C LEU A 157 38.10 46.24 0.12
N ASN A 158 36.95 46.65 -0.42
CA ASN A 158 36.01 45.94 -1.29
C ASN A 158 36.58 45.57 -2.67
N ASN A 159 35.94 44.62 -3.36
CA ASN A 159 35.32 44.91 -4.66
C ASN A 159 34.24 43.89 -5.06
N ASN A 160 33.17 44.48 -5.60
CA ASN A 160 31.85 43.94 -5.96
C ASN A 160 31.85 43.00 -7.17
N LEU A 161 30.86 42.09 -7.21
CA LEU A 161 30.09 41.78 -8.43
C LEU A 161 28.64 41.44 -8.02
N GLU A 162 27.73 42.34 -8.37
CA GLU A 162 26.27 42.22 -8.26
C GLU A 162 25.71 41.40 -9.42
N MET A 163 24.72 40.55 -9.17
CA MET A 163 23.75 40.11 -10.19
C MET A 163 22.41 39.80 -9.53
N ASP A 164 21.45 40.66 -9.89
CA ASP A 164 20.02 40.78 -9.64
C ASP A 164 19.21 39.70 -8.89
N ALA A 165 18.49 40.22 -7.89
CA ALA A 165 17.46 39.58 -7.09
C ALA A 165 16.11 39.49 -7.83
N MET A 166 15.43 38.38 -7.62
CA MET A 166 13.97 38.27 -7.68
C MET A 166 13.51 37.81 -6.29
N ASP A 167 13.22 38.76 -5.42
CA ASP A 167 12.79 38.54 -4.05
C ASP A 167 11.40 37.88 -4.02
N VAL A 168 11.36 36.60 -3.67
CA VAL A 168 10.17 35.94 -3.11
C VAL A 168 10.39 35.93 -1.60
N GLU A 169 9.43 36.47 -0.86
CA GLU A 169 9.45 36.63 0.60
C GLU A 169 9.64 35.30 1.37
N ASP A 170 10.88 34.81 1.45
CA ASP A 170 11.31 33.77 2.38
C ASP A 170 11.65 34.42 3.72
N ASN A 171 10.64 34.74 4.54
CA ASN A 171 10.84 34.98 5.97
C ASN A 171 9.53 34.91 6.76
N LYS A 172 9.07 33.67 7.00
CA LYS A 172 8.34 33.21 8.20
C LYS A 172 7.97 31.74 7.99
N LEU A 173 8.80 30.82 8.47
CA LEU A 173 8.46 29.46 8.95
C LEU A 173 9.77 28.69 9.27
N HIS A 174 10.59 29.22 10.19
CA HIS A 174 11.45 28.34 10.99
C HIS A 174 10.62 27.79 12.16
N GLU A 175 9.61 26.98 11.84
CA GLU A 175 9.17 25.96 12.79
C GLU A 175 10.29 24.93 12.90
N THR A 176 10.67 24.58 14.12
CA THR A 176 11.66 23.56 14.45
C THR A 176 11.52 22.35 13.53
N VAL A 177 12.51 22.14 12.66
CA VAL A 177 12.53 21.04 11.69
C VAL A 177 12.72 19.75 12.47
N ASP A 178 11.63 19.12 12.90
CA ASP A 178 11.66 17.70 13.28
C ASP A 178 12.19 16.94 12.06
N GLU A 179 13.43 16.45 12.09
CA GLU A 179 13.99 15.61 11.02
C GLU A 179 13.06 14.40 10.83
N LEU A 180 12.43 14.32 9.65
CA LEU A 180 11.48 13.25 9.35
C LEU A 180 12.26 11.95 9.11
N ASN A 181 12.13 10.97 9.99
CA ASN A 181 12.73 9.67 9.78
C ASN A 181 11.92 8.86 8.76
N TRP A 182 12.54 8.44 7.66
CA TRP A 182 11.86 7.67 6.61
C TRP A 182 11.28 6.33 7.11
N GLN A 183 11.89 5.74 8.15
CA GLN A 183 11.47 4.45 8.71
C GLN A 183 10.07 4.50 9.33
N ASP A 184 9.64 5.66 9.83
CA ASP A 184 8.29 5.81 10.40
C ASP A 184 7.20 5.74 9.32
N TYR A 185 7.55 6.11 8.08
CA TYR A 185 6.70 6.13 6.90
C TYR A 185 6.96 4.96 5.94
N PHE A 186 7.77 3.98 6.37
CA PHE A 186 7.96 2.72 5.67
C PHE A 186 7.21 1.60 6.39
N LYS A 187 6.10 1.14 5.81
CA LYS A 187 5.31 0.04 6.38
C LYS A 187 4.85 -0.92 5.30
N VAL A 188 4.90 -2.21 5.64
CA VAL A 188 4.35 -3.29 4.83
C VAL A 188 3.01 -3.66 5.42
N LEU A 189 1.96 -3.60 4.60
CA LEU A 189 0.58 -3.79 5.01
C LEU A 189 0.02 -5.07 4.41
N ASN A 190 -0.51 -5.90 5.29
CA ASN A 190 -1.26 -7.08 4.89
C ASN A 190 -2.70 -6.71 4.58
N ALA A 191 -3.29 -7.43 3.63
CA ALA A 191 -4.68 -7.27 3.21
C ALA A 191 -5.66 -7.40 4.39
N PHE A 192 -5.32 -8.24 5.38
CA PHE A 192 -6.15 -8.50 6.57
C PHE A 192 -5.93 -7.51 7.72
N THR A 193 -4.90 -6.65 7.64
CA THR A 193 -4.56 -5.70 8.71
C THR A 193 -4.84 -4.25 8.32
N GLN A 194 -5.05 -3.97 7.03
CA GLN A 194 -5.36 -2.62 6.56
C GLN A 194 -6.76 -2.18 6.99
N GLN A 195 -7.00 -0.88 6.95
CA GLN A 195 -8.30 -0.32 7.30
C GLN A 195 -9.31 -0.54 6.17
N HIS A 196 -10.53 -0.93 6.52
CA HIS A 196 -11.60 -1.07 5.53
C HIS A 196 -12.38 0.22 5.32
N PHE A 197 -12.65 0.51 4.05
CA PHE A 197 -13.43 1.67 3.64
C PHE A 197 -14.60 1.24 2.77
N ARG A 198 -15.79 1.75 3.10
CA ARG A 198 -16.98 1.61 2.27
C ARG A 198 -17.21 2.90 1.52
N TYR A 199 -17.48 2.78 0.22
CA TYR A 199 -17.88 3.93 -0.58
C TYR A 199 -19.38 4.17 -0.45
N ASP A 200 -19.76 5.36 0.02
CA ASP A 200 -21.14 5.81 0.02
C ASP A 200 -21.44 6.55 -1.29
N HIS A 201 -22.34 5.99 -2.09
CA HIS A 201 -22.72 6.55 -3.38
C HIS A 201 -23.57 7.82 -3.26
N THR A 202 -24.20 8.08 -2.11
CA THR A 202 -25.05 9.27 -1.90
C THR A 202 -24.20 10.49 -1.58
N ASN A 203 -23.30 10.36 -0.60
CA ASN A 203 -22.41 11.42 -0.17
C ASN A 203 -21.14 11.52 -1.02
N LYS A 204 -20.86 10.52 -1.88
CA LYS A 204 -19.63 10.40 -2.68
C LYS A 204 -18.37 10.45 -1.81
N GLN A 205 -18.44 9.86 -0.63
CA GLN A 205 -17.38 9.86 0.37
C GLN A 205 -17.09 8.43 0.82
N TYR A 206 -15.86 8.22 1.31
CA TYR A 206 -15.47 6.96 1.93
C TYR A 206 -15.74 7.01 3.42
N GLU A 207 -16.42 6.00 3.94
CA GLU A 207 -16.64 5.78 5.36
C GLU A 207 -15.72 4.67 5.84
N CYS A 208 -15.02 4.88 6.96
CA CYS A 208 -14.22 3.82 7.56
C CYS A 208 -15.13 2.83 8.29
N ILE A 209 -15.09 1.57 7.87
CA ILE A 209 -15.67 0.47 8.66
C ILE A 209 -14.61 0.09 9.70
N ALA A 210 -14.98 0.17 10.99
CA ALA A 210 -14.09 -0.28 12.07
C ALA A 210 -13.68 -1.73 11.81
N THR A 211 -12.41 -1.92 11.48
CA THR A 211 -11.84 -3.25 11.23
C THR A 211 -11.11 -3.71 12.49
N ILE A 212 -11.63 -4.77 13.13
CA ILE A 212 -10.92 -5.94 13.71
C ILE A 212 -9.64 -5.68 14.55
N GLN A 213 -9.43 -4.50 15.14
CA GLN A 213 -8.35 -4.32 16.12
C GLN A 213 -8.69 -4.82 17.53
N ASN A 214 -9.92 -5.32 17.74
CA ASN A 214 -10.36 -5.89 19.01
C ASN A 214 -10.58 -7.41 18.95
N PHE A 215 -9.63 -8.18 18.42
CA PHE A 215 -9.64 -9.65 18.62
C PHE A 215 -9.60 -10.06 20.11
N ASN A 216 -9.33 -9.12 21.03
CA ASN A 216 -9.17 -9.41 22.44
C ASN A 216 -10.13 -8.71 23.42
N HIS A 217 -11.11 -7.89 23.01
CA HIS A 217 -12.03 -7.33 24.00
C HIS A 217 -13.49 -7.14 23.56
N LYS A 218 -14.32 -7.86 24.33
CA LYS A 218 -15.76 -7.72 24.60
C LYS A 218 -16.72 -8.38 23.60
N LYS A 219 -17.03 -9.64 23.96
CA LYS A 219 -18.37 -10.24 23.88
C LYS A 219 -19.42 -9.23 24.35
N THR A 220 -20.17 -8.63 23.43
CA THR A 220 -21.62 -8.38 23.50
C THR A 220 -22.03 -7.69 22.20
N ASP A 221 -23.00 -8.29 21.52
CA ASP A 221 -23.64 -7.88 20.26
C ASP A 221 -22.89 -8.24 18.97
N GLY A 222 -23.33 -9.34 18.36
CA GLY A 222 -22.90 -9.84 17.06
C GLY A 222 -21.82 -10.91 17.19
N ILE A 223 -22.13 -12.12 16.74
CA ILE A 223 -21.10 -13.13 16.50
C ILE A 223 -20.26 -12.60 15.33
N GLU A 224 -19.14 -11.93 15.63
CA GLU A 224 -18.14 -11.52 14.64
C GLU A 224 -17.49 -12.79 14.08
N THR A 225 -18.12 -13.33 13.04
CA THR A 225 -17.75 -14.60 12.45
C THR A 225 -16.50 -14.41 11.57
N LEU A 226 -15.60 -15.39 11.64
CA LEU A 226 -14.50 -15.61 10.68
C LEU A 226 -14.99 -15.64 9.21
N LEU A 227 -16.30 -15.75 9.00
CA LEU A 227 -16.99 -15.85 7.74
C LEU A 227 -17.74 -14.53 7.43
N PRO A 228 -17.69 -14.05 6.19
CA PRO A 228 -18.48 -12.89 5.78
C PRO A 228 -20.00 -13.09 5.92
N ASP A 229 -20.73 -11.98 6.13
CA ASP A 229 -22.18 -11.97 6.12
C ASP A 229 -22.72 -12.03 4.68
N ALA A 230 -23.96 -12.51 4.50
CA ALA A 230 -24.62 -12.54 3.19
C ALA A 230 -24.79 -11.13 2.61
N GLN A 231 -24.99 -10.10 3.45
CA GLN A 231 -25.04 -8.70 3.01
C GLN A 231 -23.72 -8.24 2.36
N ALA A 232 -22.58 -8.77 2.81
CA ALA A 232 -21.29 -8.47 2.19
C ALA A 232 -21.21 -9.01 0.76
N SER A 233 -21.78 -10.20 0.50
CA SER A 233 -21.83 -10.76 -0.86
C SER A 233 -22.67 -9.89 -1.81
N VAL A 234 -23.81 -9.39 -1.31
CA VAL A 234 -24.75 -8.58 -2.10
C VAL A 234 -24.18 -7.19 -2.36
N SER A 235 -23.45 -6.60 -1.41
CA SER A 235 -22.88 -5.26 -1.55
C SER A 235 -21.58 -5.19 -2.35
N MET A 236 -20.87 -6.31 -2.52
CA MET A 236 -19.59 -6.38 -3.24
C MET A 236 -19.65 -5.81 -4.66
N PHE A 237 -20.51 -6.35 -5.53
CA PHE A 237 -20.61 -5.90 -6.92
C PHE A 237 -21.23 -4.49 -7.08
N PRO A 238 -22.29 -4.12 -6.34
CA PRO A 238 -22.78 -2.74 -6.33
C PRO A 238 -21.71 -1.72 -5.92
N ASN A 239 -20.87 -2.02 -4.93
CA ASN A 239 -19.78 -1.11 -4.53
C ASN A 239 -18.80 -0.89 -5.69
N ARG A 240 -18.35 -1.96 -6.35
CA ARG A 240 -17.49 -1.86 -7.55
C ARG A 240 -18.13 -1.03 -8.65
N TYR A 241 -19.43 -1.24 -8.90
CA TYR A 241 -20.21 -0.49 -9.86
C TYR A 241 -20.26 1.01 -9.52
N HIS A 242 -20.59 1.36 -8.28
CA HIS A 242 -20.72 2.75 -7.85
C HIS A 242 -19.40 3.53 -7.93
N ILE A 243 -18.28 2.89 -7.59
CA ILE A 243 -16.94 3.49 -7.69
C ILE A 243 -16.59 3.77 -9.16
N LEU A 244 -16.80 2.80 -10.05
CA LEU A 244 -16.53 2.99 -11.47
C LEU A 244 -17.48 3.99 -12.10
N ARG A 245 -18.76 3.97 -11.71
CA ARG A 245 -19.75 4.94 -12.18
C ARG A 245 -19.37 6.36 -11.79
N ASP A 246 -18.94 6.59 -10.54
CA ASP A 246 -18.49 7.92 -10.12
C ASP A 246 -17.26 8.36 -10.92
N ARG A 247 -16.31 7.45 -11.17
CA ARG A 247 -15.14 7.73 -12.03
C ARG A 247 -15.55 8.13 -13.45
N VAL A 248 -16.52 7.43 -14.06
CA VAL A 248 -17.05 7.79 -15.38
C VAL A 248 -17.70 9.18 -15.35
N MET A 249 -18.49 9.48 -14.31
CA MET A 249 -19.17 10.78 -14.15
C MET A 249 -18.22 11.95 -13.88
N ARG A 250 -17.00 11.69 -13.41
CA ARG A 250 -15.96 12.73 -13.27
C ARG A 250 -15.37 13.15 -14.62
N ASN A 251 -15.45 12.29 -15.64
CA ASN A 251 -14.91 12.60 -16.97
C ASN A 251 -15.84 13.55 -17.72
N GLU A 252 -15.25 14.57 -18.36
CA GLU A 252 -15.95 15.65 -19.05
C GLU A 252 -16.87 15.15 -20.18
N MET A 253 -16.53 14.03 -20.82
CA MET A 253 -17.34 13.43 -21.90
C MET A 253 -18.71 12.90 -21.43
N PHE A 254 -18.84 12.61 -20.14
CA PHE A 254 -20.05 12.06 -19.52
C PHE A 254 -20.71 13.04 -18.53
N ARG A 255 -20.17 14.27 -18.42
CA ARG A 255 -20.83 15.34 -17.66
C ARG A 255 -22.04 15.80 -18.47
N GLU A 256 -23.23 15.60 -17.92
CA GLU A 256 -24.43 16.28 -18.39
C GLU A 256 -24.12 17.78 -18.37
N SER A 257 -24.24 18.48 -19.51
CA SER A 257 -24.35 19.94 -19.43
C SER A 257 -25.59 20.19 -18.57
N ASP A 258 -25.41 20.82 -17.41
CA ASP A 258 -26.51 21.25 -16.57
C ASP A 258 -27.49 22.05 -17.43
N SER A 259 -28.58 21.41 -17.86
CA SER A 259 -29.74 22.04 -18.49
C SER A 259 -30.45 23.03 -17.55
N PHE A 260 -29.93 23.20 -16.33
CA PHE A 260 -30.40 24.12 -15.31
C PHE A 260 -29.49 25.33 -15.09
N ASN A 261 -28.40 25.49 -15.85
CA ASN A 261 -27.60 26.71 -15.77
C ASN A 261 -28.06 27.69 -16.88
N PRO A 262 -28.77 28.79 -16.56
CA PRO A 262 -29.39 29.68 -17.54
C PRO A 262 -28.39 30.47 -18.40
N LEU A 263 -27.09 30.37 -18.11
CA LEU A 263 -25.99 30.93 -18.90
C LEU A 263 -25.41 29.94 -19.94
N SER A 264 -25.74 28.65 -19.88
CA SER A 264 -25.27 27.66 -20.86
C SER A 264 -25.91 27.82 -22.24
N SER A 265 -27.10 28.44 -22.28
CA SER A 265 -27.83 28.69 -23.53
C SER A 265 -27.13 29.72 -24.43
N THR A 266 -26.39 30.69 -23.87
CA THR A 266 -25.63 31.66 -24.67
C THR A 266 -24.33 31.08 -25.20
N VAL A 267 -23.65 30.23 -24.40
CA VAL A 267 -22.41 29.56 -24.81
C VAL A 267 -22.68 28.49 -25.88
N ASN A 268 -23.79 27.75 -25.77
CA ASN A 268 -24.20 26.82 -26.83
C ASN A 268 -24.59 27.54 -28.14
N LEU A 269 -25.13 28.76 -28.06
CA LEU A 269 -25.47 29.56 -29.23
C LEU A 269 -24.23 30.15 -29.91
N GLU A 270 -23.23 30.60 -29.14
CA GLU A 270 -21.92 31.01 -29.68
C GLU A 270 -21.15 29.83 -30.29
N GLN A 271 -21.18 28.65 -29.67
CA GLN A 271 -20.54 27.45 -30.22
C GLN A 271 -21.22 26.95 -31.49
N GLN A 272 -22.55 27.06 -31.59
CA GLN A 272 -23.30 26.73 -32.81
C GLN A 272 -23.03 27.70 -33.97
N LEU A 273 -22.68 28.96 -33.69
CA LEU A 273 -22.37 29.94 -34.74
C LEU A 273 -20.93 29.84 -35.27
N VAL A 274 -20.02 29.19 -34.54
CA VAL A 274 -18.57 29.14 -34.88
C VAL A 274 -18.15 27.85 -35.60
N GLN A 275 -18.95 26.78 -35.60
CA GLN A 275 -18.52 25.48 -36.14
C GLN A 275 -19.46 24.94 -37.23
N SER A 276 -19.19 25.33 -38.48
CA SER A 276 -19.80 24.73 -39.67
C SER A 276 -18.92 23.67 -40.36
N ALA A 277 -17.92 23.07 -39.66
CA ALA A 277 -17.00 22.09 -40.28
C ALA A 277 -16.15 21.23 -39.30
N GLY A 278 -16.61 20.89 -38.09
CA GLY A 278 -15.83 20.03 -37.18
C GLY A 278 -16.71 19.31 -36.16
N ASP A 279 -16.40 18.04 -35.89
CA ASP A 279 -17.12 17.07 -35.05
C ASP A 279 -18.02 17.67 -33.95
N SER A 280 -19.33 17.47 -34.11
CA SER A 280 -20.28 17.65 -33.02
C SER A 280 -19.97 16.64 -31.90
N PHE A 281 -19.34 17.10 -30.82
CA PHE A 281 -19.22 16.34 -29.58
C PHE A 281 -20.63 16.06 -29.02
N GLN A 282 -21.21 14.91 -29.39
CA GLN A 282 -22.42 14.42 -28.78
C GLN A 282 -22.10 14.03 -27.33
N GLN A 283 -22.55 14.84 -26.37
CA GLN A 283 -22.46 14.48 -24.95
C GLN A 283 -23.20 13.17 -24.71
N ILE A 284 -22.53 12.20 -24.10
CA ILE A 284 -23.07 10.86 -23.93
C ILE A 284 -23.66 10.74 -22.53
N SER A 285 -24.99 10.65 -22.44
CA SER A 285 -25.69 10.48 -21.16
C SER A 285 -25.78 9.00 -20.76
N LEU A 286 -25.38 8.70 -19.52
CA LEU A 286 -25.45 7.35 -19.00
C LEU A 286 -26.88 7.03 -18.56
N THR A 287 -27.44 5.96 -19.12
CA THR A 287 -28.79 5.50 -18.77
C THR A 287 -28.76 4.26 -17.88
N GLN A 288 -29.70 4.17 -16.94
CA GLN A 288 -29.92 2.97 -16.13
C GLN A 288 -30.77 1.96 -16.89
N ILE A 289 -30.58 0.66 -16.65
CA ILE A 289 -31.29 -0.43 -17.34
C ILE A 289 -32.81 -0.30 -17.14
N LYS A 290 -33.28 0.08 -15.95
CA LYS A 290 -34.72 0.32 -15.70
C LYS A 290 -35.36 1.35 -16.64
N ASN A 291 -34.59 2.30 -17.17
CA ASN A 291 -35.09 3.37 -18.04
C ASN A 291 -35.22 2.94 -19.51
N LEU A 292 -34.79 1.73 -19.86
CA LEU A 292 -34.93 1.15 -21.20
C LEU A 292 -36.37 0.72 -21.49
N LEU A 293 -37.10 0.35 -20.44
CA LEU A 293 -38.49 -0.11 -20.54
C LEU A 293 -39.38 0.98 -21.14
N GLY A 294 -40.07 0.64 -22.23
CA GLY A 294 -40.98 1.54 -22.95
C GLY A 294 -40.33 2.46 -23.97
N ARG A 295 -39.01 2.40 -24.18
CA ARG A 295 -38.28 3.20 -25.18
C ARG A 295 -37.65 2.29 -26.24
N ASN A 296 -38.43 1.92 -27.25
CA ASN A 296 -37.98 1.04 -28.33
C ASN A 296 -37.15 1.81 -29.38
N GLY A 297 -36.07 1.20 -29.87
CA GLY A 297 -35.30 1.69 -31.02
C GLY A 297 -34.49 2.98 -30.80
N LYS A 298 -34.27 3.39 -29.54
CA LYS A 298 -33.36 4.49 -29.21
C LYS A 298 -31.98 3.97 -28.88
N ASN A 299 -30.96 4.77 -29.18
CA ASN A 299 -29.58 4.52 -28.76
C ASN A 299 -29.44 4.82 -27.27
N PHE A 300 -28.83 3.90 -26.54
CA PHE A 300 -28.54 4.03 -25.13
C PHE A 300 -27.09 3.68 -24.87
N LEU A 301 -26.46 4.45 -23.98
CA LEU A 301 -25.23 4.04 -23.33
C LEU A 301 -25.56 3.48 -21.95
N LEU A 302 -25.15 2.24 -21.73
CA LEU A 302 -25.30 1.51 -20.48
C LEU A 302 -23.95 1.27 -19.85
N LEU A 303 -23.89 1.34 -18.53
CA LEU A 303 -22.78 0.87 -17.72
C LEU A 303 -23.32 -0.30 -16.92
N GLY A 304 -22.65 -1.45 -16.98
CA GLY A 304 -23.05 -2.62 -16.22
C GLY A 304 -21.99 -3.71 -16.18
N LEU A 305 -22.19 -4.67 -15.29
CA LEU A 305 -21.39 -5.87 -15.14
C LEU A 305 -21.78 -6.89 -16.22
N MET A 306 -20.82 -7.35 -17.01
CA MET A 306 -21.04 -8.41 -18.00
C MET A 306 -21.03 -9.78 -17.32
N LYS A 307 -22.10 -10.56 -17.47
CA LYS A 307 -22.24 -11.91 -16.88
C LYS A 307 -22.87 -12.89 -17.89
N LYS A 308 -22.79 -14.19 -17.60
CA LYS A 308 -23.57 -15.21 -18.30
C LYS A 308 -24.80 -15.60 -17.46
N ASN A 309 -25.95 -15.63 -18.11
CA ASN A 309 -27.19 -16.16 -17.53
C ASN A 309 -27.14 -17.69 -17.40
N SER A 310 -28.06 -18.26 -16.63
CA SER A 310 -28.20 -19.72 -16.47
C SER A 310 -28.42 -20.47 -17.80
N LYS A 311 -28.91 -19.77 -18.83
CA LYS A 311 -29.10 -20.30 -20.20
C LYS A 311 -27.82 -20.27 -21.05
N GLY A 312 -26.75 -19.64 -20.57
CA GLY A 312 -25.48 -19.45 -21.30
C GLY A 312 -25.39 -18.17 -22.13
N ASN A 313 -26.48 -17.40 -22.25
CA ASN A 313 -26.51 -16.13 -22.97
C ASN A 313 -25.84 -15.00 -22.16
N TRP A 314 -25.30 -14.00 -22.86
CA TRP A 314 -24.68 -12.84 -22.25
C TRP A 314 -25.73 -11.88 -21.70
N SER A 315 -25.48 -11.36 -20.50
CA SER A 315 -26.32 -10.37 -19.84
C SER A 315 -25.48 -9.25 -19.25
N LEU A 316 -26.10 -8.09 -19.15
CA LEU A 316 -25.55 -6.91 -18.50
C LEU A 316 -26.38 -6.63 -17.24
N GLU A 317 -25.72 -6.47 -16.11
CA GLU A 317 -26.35 -6.25 -14.80
C GLU A 317 -25.93 -4.88 -14.25
N ASP A 318 -26.91 -4.08 -13.83
CA ASP A 318 -26.71 -2.88 -13.04
C ASP A 318 -27.52 -2.98 -11.72
N PRO A 319 -27.33 -2.08 -10.74
CA PRO A 319 -28.14 -2.12 -9.51
C PRO A 319 -29.66 -1.93 -9.71
N SER A 320 -30.11 -1.61 -10.93
CA SER A 320 -31.52 -1.39 -11.26
C SER A 320 -32.18 -2.60 -11.92
N GLY A 321 -31.43 -3.48 -12.57
CA GLY A 321 -31.93 -4.69 -13.22
C GLY A 321 -30.91 -5.34 -14.15
N ASP A 322 -31.36 -6.36 -14.87
CA ASP A 322 -30.60 -7.11 -15.86
C ASP A 322 -31.20 -6.98 -17.27
N VAL A 323 -30.35 -7.07 -18.29
CA VAL A 323 -30.77 -7.09 -19.70
C VAL A 323 -29.93 -8.10 -20.49
N GLU A 324 -30.58 -8.85 -21.38
CA GLU A 324 -29.90 -9.80 -22.27
C GLU A 324 -29.22 -9.06 -23.43
N LEU A 325 -27.96 -9.39 -23.71
CA LEU A 325 -27.16 -8.75 -24.75
C LEU A 325 -27.03 -9.63 -25.99
N GLU A 326 -27.16 -8.99 -27.15
CA GLU A 326 -26.81 -9.58 -28.43
C GLU A 326 -25.54 -8.91 -28.98
N ILE A 327 -24.44 -9.68 -29.01
CA ILE A 327 -23.09 -9.20 -29.33
C ILE A 327 -22.62 -9.50 -30.76
N SER A 328 -23.50 -10.04 -31.62
CA SER A 328 -23.15 -10.50 -32.97
C SER A 328 -22.55 -9.39 -33.84
N GLN A 329 -23.02 -8.15 -33.68
CA GLN A 329 -22.59 -6.97 -34.44
C GLN A 329 -21.73 -6.01 -33.60
N ALA A 330 -21.28 -6.44 -32.41
CA ALA A 330 -20.59 -5.55 -31.49
C ALA A 330 -19.13 -5.34 -31.91
N ILE A 331 -18.73 -4.07 -32.01
CA ILE A 331 -17.34 -3.69 -32.28
C ILE A 331 -16.65 -3.36 -30.94
N PRO A 332 -15.70 -4.19 -30.47
CA PRO A 332 -14.99 -3.94 -29.23
C PRO A 332 -13.87 -2.92 -29.41
N ASN A 333 -13.59 -2.12 -28.38
CA ASN A 333 -12.40 -1.28 -28.37
C ASN A 333 -11.12 -2.13 -28.41
N LYS A 334 -10.18 -1.76 -29.30
CA LYS A 334 -8.90 -2.46 -29.46
C LYS A 334 -8.02 -2.28 -28.21
N GLY A 335 -7.28 -3.33 -27.87
CA GLY A 335 -6.25 -3.28 -26.82
C GLY A 335 -6.75 -3.48 -25.38
N THR A 336 -7.90 -4.10 -25.14
CA THR A 336 -8.35 -4.55 -23.81
C THR A 336 -8.89 -5.99 -23.84
N TYR A 337 -8.85 -6.69 -22.70
CA TYR A 337 -9.47 -8.01 -22.54
C TYR A 337 -10.89 -7.84 -22.00
N PHE A 338 -11.86 -8.46 -22.68
CA PHE A 338 -13.24 -8.50 -22.22
C PHE A 338 -13.47 -9.84 -21.55
N VAL A 339 -13.72 -9.84 -20.24
CA VAL A 339 -14.00 -11.06 -19.49
C VAL A 339 -15.30 -10.93 -18.70
N PRO A 340 -16.00 -12.05 -18.43
CA PRO A 340 -17.14 -12.05 -17.51
C PRO A 340 -16.72 -11.56 -16.12
N GLY A 341 -17.50 -10.63 -15.57
CA GLY A 341 -17.20 -9.92 -14.32
C GLY A 341 -16.55 -8.55 -14.52
N CYS A 342 -16.22 -8.14 -15.75
CA CYS A 342 -15.85 -6.77 -16.06
C CYS A 342 -17.08 -5.86 -16.11
N ILE A 343 -16.90 -4.63 -15.65
CA ILE A 343 -17.87 -3.56 -15.78
C ILE A 343 -17.53 -2.79 -17.05
N LEU A 344 -18.49 -2.73 -17.98
CA LEU A 344 -18.31 -2.26 -19.35
C LEU A 344 -19.30 -1.14 -19.67
N LEU A 345 -18.87 -0.26 -20.56
CA LEU A 345 -19.71 0.69 -21.28
C LEU A 345 -20.18 0.02 -22.57
N VAL A 346 -21.50 -0.06 -22.74
CA VAL A 346 -22.15 -0.74 -23.85
C VAL A 346 -23.08 0.26 -24.52
N GLU A 347 -22.80 0.54 -25.79
CA GLU A 347 -23.65 1.39 -26.63
C GLU A 347 -24.45 0.51 -27.58
N GLY A 348 -25.74 0.81 -27.73
CA GLY A 348 -26.59 0.05 -28.63
C GLY A 348 -28.06 0.44 -28.57
N ILE A 349 -28.88 -0.39 -29.19
CA ILE A 349 -30.34 -0.21 -29.27
C ILE A 349 -31.08 -1.28 -28.48
N TYR A 350 -32.11 -0.85 -27.75
CA TYR A 350 -33.00 -1.78 -27.05
C TYR A 350 -34.16 -2.20 -27.96
N TYR A 351 -34.31 -3.51 -28.19
CA TYR A 351 -35.39 -4.08 -28.99
C TYR A 351 -36.46 -4.70 -28.09
N SER A 352 -37.59 -4.00 -27.98
CA SER A 352 -38.64 -4.34 -27.00
C SER A 352 -39.36 -5.66 -27.27
N ALA A 353 -39.45 -6.11 -28.54
CA ALA A 353 -40.15 -7.36 -28.86
C ALA A 353 -39.36 -8.62 -28.46
N GLY A 354 -38.04 -8.51 -28.29
CA GLY A 354 -37.18 -9.62 -27.88
C GLY A 354 -36.66 -9.53 -26.44
N HIS A 355 -36.88 -8.42 -25.74
CA HIS A 355 -36.19 -8.08 -24.48
C HIS A 355 -34.66 -8.18 -24.58
N LYS A 356 -34.13 -7.89 -25.77
CA LYS A 356 -32.70 -7.96 -26.09
C LYS A 356 -32.15 -6.58 -26.38
N PHE A 357 -30.92 -6.35 -25.95
CA PHE A 357 -30.16 -5.17 -26.27
C PHE A 357 -29.12 -5.52 -27.33
N HIS A 358 -29.27 -4.95 -28.53
CA HIS A 358 -28.32 -5.14 -29.62
C HIS A 358 -27.17 -4.16 -29.44
N VAL A 359 -25.97 -4.70 -29.34
CA VAL A 359 -24.78 -3.92 -29.02
C VAL A 359 -24.09 -3.47 -30.30
N THR A 360 -23.81 -2.18 -30.39
CA THR A 360 -23.03 -1.58 -31.49
C THR A 360 -21.56 -1.46 -31.09
N SER A 361 -21.28 -0.95 -29.89
CA SER A 361 -19.91 -0.71 -29.41
C SER A 361 -19.75 -1.11 -27.95
N ILE A 362 -18.59 -1.70 -27.61
CA ILE A 362 -18.23 -2.09 -26.23
C ILE A 362 -16.88 -1.52 -25.86
N ALA A 363 -16.82 -0.85 -24.72
CA ALA A 363 -15.60 -0.28 -24.16
C ALA A 363 -15.49 -0.50 -22.65
N HIS A 364 -14.27 -0.47 -22.11
CA HIS A 364 -14.08 -0.32 -20.67
C HIS A 364 -14.32 1.15 -20.26
N PRO A 365 -14.79 1.40 -19.03
CA PRO A 365 -14.83 2.75 -18.50
C PRO A 365 -13.43 3.34 -18.47
N PRO A 366 -13.24 4.61 -18.90
CA PRO A 366 -11.92 5.22 -18.97
C PRO A 366 -11.26 5.26 -17.58
N GLY A 367 -9.97 4.92 -17.53
CA GLY A 367 -9.15 5.06 -16.34
C GLY A 367 -8.89 6.54 -16.01
N GLU A 368 -8.75 6.84 -14.73
CA GLU A 368 -8.45 8.19 -14.22
C GLU A 368 -7.02 8.22 -13.67
N ARG A 369 -6.36 9.38 -13.74
CA ARG A 369 -5.03 9.56 -13.13
C ARG A 369 -5.14 9.61 -11.60
N ARG A 370 -4.13 9.06 -10.91
CA ARG A 370 -4.08 9.03 -9.43
C ARG A 370 -4.30 10.40 -8.79
N GLU A 371 -3.72 11.46 -9.34
CA GLU A 371 -3.82 12.82 -8.80
C GLU A 371 -5.27 13.34 -8.81
N ALA A 372 -5.99 13.14 -9.92
CA ALA A 372 -7.39 13.53 -10.05
C ALA A 372 -8.29 12.74 -9.07
N THR A 373 -8.04 11.44 -8.92
CA THR A 373 -8.78 10.62 -7.93
C THR A 373 -8.51 11.10 -6.50
N LEU A 374 -7.26 11.38 -6.14
CA LEU A 374 -6.88 11.83 -4.79
C LEU A 374 -7.47 13.21 -4.44
N ASP A 375 -7.57 14.10 -5.43
CA ASP A 375 -8.19 15.42 -5.25
C ASP A 375 -9.71 15.28 -5.05
N ALA A 376 -10.37 14.44 -5.86
CA ALA A 376 -11.81 14.19 -5.76
C ALA A 376 -12.23 13.60 -4.39
N ILE A 377 -11.41 12.72 -3.81
CA ILE A 377 -11.69 12.10 -2.50
C ILE A 377 -11.25 12.96 -1.30
N GLY A 378 -10.48 14.03 -1.53
CA GLY A 378 -9.95 14.88 -0.47
C GLY A 378 -8.75 14.31 0.30
N ASN A 379 -7.82 13.62 -0.39
CA ASN A 379 -6.57 13.07 0.16
C ASN A 379 -6.75 12.20 1.42
N VAL A 380 -7.68 11.25 1.38
CA VAL A 380 -7.87 10.25 2.44
C VAL A 380 -6.66 9.30 2.53
N ASP A 381 -6.23 8.98 3.75
CA ASP A 381 -5.22 7.94 3.99
C ASP A 381 -5.90 6.57 4.10
N PHE A 382 -5.90 5.81 2.99
CA PHE A 382 -6.47 4.46 2.95
C PHE A 382 -5.63 3.41 3.70
N LEU A 383 -4.36 3.70 3.92
CA LEU A 383 -3.41 2.73 4.49
C LEU A 383 -3.26 2.91 6.01
N GLY A 384 -3.66 4.07 6.54
CA GLY A 384 -3.66 4.37 7.98
C GLY A 384 -2.26 4.49 8.57
N ILE A 385 -1.29 4.93 7.78
CA ILE A 385 0.13 4.97 8.18
C ILE A 385 0.44 6.24 8.96
N HIS A 386 -0.12 7.36 8.49
CA HIS A 386 0.09 8.68 9.06
C HIS A 386 -0.78 8.84 10.30
N GLN A 387 -2.06 8.48 10.17
CA GLN A 387 -3.00 8.44 11.28
C GLN A 387 -4.11 7.42 11.01
N LEU A 388 -4.49 6.68 12.05
CA LEU A 388 -5.55 5.68 11.94
C LEU A 388 -6.92 6.36 11.81
N SER A 389 -7.65 6.02 10.74
CA SER A 389 -9.06 6.38 10.58
C SER A 389 -9.94 5.63 11.57
N LYS A 390 -11.03 6.26 11.98
CA LYS A 390 -12.11 5.70 12.82
C LYS A 390 -13.45 5.89 12.10
N THR A 391 -14.49 5.21 12.57
CA THR A 391 -15.85 5.31 11.99
C THR A 391 -16.35 6.75 11.85
N ASN A 392 -16.02 7.61 12.82
CA ASN A 392 -16.50 8.99 12.86
C ASN A 392 -15.46 9.99 12.31
N TYR A 393 -14.26 9.54 11.97
CA TYR A 393 -13.18 10.40 11.52
C TYR A 393 -12.28 9.67 10.52
N VAL A 394 -12.35 10.11 9.27
CA VAL A 394 -11.47 9.63 8.21
C VAL A 394 -10.21 10.50 8.21
N SER A 395 -9.05 9.85 8.38
CA SER A 395 -7.77 10.52 8.32
C SER A 395 -7.51 11.03 6.91
N ARG A 396 -7.00 12.27 6.84
CA ARG A 396 -6.58 12.92 5.61
C ARG A 396 -5.12 13.29 5.72
N LEU A 397 -4.40 13.08 4.63
CA LEU A 397 -3.01 13.47 4.53
C LEU A 397 -2.92 14.98 4.31
N ASP A 398 -2.11 15.65 5.13
CA ASP A 398 -1.80 17.06 4.91
C ASP A 398 -0.96 17.24 3.64
N LYS A 399 -1.28 18.27 2.86
CA LYS A 399 -0.59 18.59 1.60
C LYS A 399 0.88 18.91 1.86
N ASN A 400 1.19 19.60 2.95
CA ASN A 400 2.57 19.97 3.32
C ASN A 400 3.41 18.74 3.66
N LEU A 401 2.83 17.80 4.44
CA LEU A 401 3.50 16.54 4.77
C LEU A 401 3.78 15.71 3.51
N LYS A 402 2.81 15.65 2.57
CA LYS A 402 2.98 14.95 1.30
C LYS A 402 4.13 15.52 0.47
N ILE A 403 4.23 16.84 0.36
CA ILE A 403 5.32 17.52 -0.37
C ILE A 403 6.66 17.18 0.29
N ARG A 404 6.74 17.25 1.61
CA ARG A 404 7.96 16.93 2.36
C ARG A 404 8.41 15.48 2.18
N LEU A 405 7.47 14.52 2.23
CA LEU A 405 7.77 13.10 1.96
C LEU A 405 8.28 12.88 0.53
N HIS A 406 7.75 13.63 -0.44
CA HIS A 406 8.22 13.55 -1.83
C HIS A 406 9.65 14.09 -2.02
N PHE A 407 10.03 15.17 -1.31
CA PHE A 407 11.41 15.65 -1.32
C PHE A 407 12.37 14.64 -0.70
N LEU A 408 12.01 14.10 0.46
CA LEU A 408 12.79 13.06 1.15
C LEU A 408 13.02 11.83 0.25
N GLU A 409 11.98 11.40 -0.47
CA GLU A 409 12.08 10.32 -1.45
C GLU A 409 13.08 10.60 -2.57
N LYS A 410 13.21 11.84 -3.03
CA LYS A 410 14.17 12.22 -4.07
C LYS A 410 15.61 12.31 -3.56
N GLU A 411 15.80 12.69 -2.30
CA GLU A 411 17.12 12.74 -1.67
C GLU A 411 17.70 11.33 -1.46
N LEU A 412 16.85 10.36 -1.11
CA LEU A 412 17.24 8.98 -0.84
C LEU A 412 17.43 8.15 -2.11
N THR A 413 18.51 8.44 -2.84
CA THR A 413 18.86 7.72 -4.08
C THR A 413 19.42 6.31 -3.85
N ASP A 414 19.95 6.03 -2.66
CA ASP A 414 20.51 4.72 -2.29
C ASP A 414 19.45 3.63 -2.07
N HIS A 415 18.18 4.03 -1.97
CA HIS A 415 17.09 3.13 -1.64
C HIS A 415 16.72 2.25 -2.84
N LYS A 416 16.88 0.93 -2.68
CA LYS A 416 16.53 -0.06 -3.72
C LYS A 416 15.56 -1.10 -3.18
N ILE A 417 14.58 -1.43 -4.02
CA ILE A 417 13.61 -2.50 -3.81
C ILE A 417 13.88 -3.57 -4.85
N VAL A 418 14.29 -4.75 -4.41
CA VAL A 418 14.54 -5.89 -5.30
C VAL A 418 13.37 -6.85 -5.21
N VAL A 419 12.74 -7.12 -6.34
CA VAL A 419 11.65 -8.08 -6.45
C VAL A 419 12.13 -9.27 -7.27
N LEU A 420 12.21 -10.41 -6.61
CA LEU A 420 12.54 -11.66 -7.27
C LEU A 420 11.35 -12.11 -8.14
N GLY A 421 11.64 -12.79 -9.25
CA GLY A 421 10.61 -13.38 -10.12
C GLY A 421 9.65 -14.31 -9.38
N GLY A 422 8.49 -14.57 -9.99
CA GLY A 422 7.51 -15.52 -9.47
C GLY A 422 8.00 -16.98 -9.53
N ASP A 423 7.38 -17.82 -8.69
CA ASP A 423 7.61 -19.27 -8.59
C ASP A 423 9.03 -19.66 -8.17
N ILE A 424 9.41 -19.24 -6.97
CA ILE A 424 10.67 -19.61 -6.32
C ILE A 424 10.52 -20.97 -5.63
N PHE A 425 10.61 -22.05 -6.41
CA PHE A 425 10.50 -23.42 -5.91
C PHE A 425 11.71 -23.82 -5.04
N LEU A 426 11.55 -23.79 -3.72
CA LEU A 426 12.62 -24.06 -2.74
C LEU A 426 12.97 -25.54 -2.61
N ASP A 427 12.13 -26.43 -3.15
CA ASP A 427 12.36 -27.87 -3.19
C ASP A 427 13.38 -28.28 -4.27
N GLN A 428 13.62 -27.40 -5.25
CA GLN A 428 14.57 -27.63 -6.33
C GLN A 428 15.95 -27.07 -5.96
N LEU A 429 16.98 -27.93 -6.03
CA LEU A 429 18.38 -27.56 -5.82
C LEU A 429 18.83 -26.44 -6.78
N VAL A 430 18.33 -26.47 -8.01
CA VAL A 430 18.62 -25.46 -9.04
C VAL A 430 18.22 -24.06 -8.58
N THR A 431 17.06 -23.92 -7.93
CA THR A 431 16.59 -22.63 -7.38
C THR A 431 17.49 -22.16 -6.25
N LEU A 432 17.94 -23.06 -5.38
CA LEU A 432 18.84 -22.71 -4.26
C LEU A 432 20.22 -22.27 -4.76
N GLU A 433 20.78 -22.93 -5.78
CA GLU A 433 22.02 -22.51 -6.44
C GLU A 433 21.89 -21.13 -7.09
N ALA A 434 20.77 -20.91 -7.77
CA ALA A 434 20.44 -19.63 -8.39
C ALA A 434 20.32 -18.50 -7.35
N LEU A 435 19.58 -18.74 -6.26
CA LEU A 435 19.45 -17.81 -5.14
C LEU A 435 20.80 -17.50 -4.49
N ARG A 436 21.67 -18.50 -4.34
CA ARG A 436 23.03 -18.28 -3.81
C ARG A 436 23.81 -17.28 -4.67
N LYS A 437 23.78 -17.40 -6.00
CA LYS A 437 24.47 -16.45 -6.89
C LYS A 437 23.84 -15.07 -6.88
N VAL A 438 22.50 -14.99 -6.81
CA VAL A 438 21.79 -13.70 -6.65
C VAL A 438 22.18 -13.03 -5.34
N PHE A 439 22.21 -13.75 -4.22
CA PHE A 439 22.61 -13.18 -2.93
C PHE A 439 24.07 -12.77 -2.88
N GLN A 440 24.98 -13.49 -3.53
CA GLN A 440 26.37 -13.06 -3.69
C GLN A 440 26.49 -11.70 -4.39
N ARG A 441 25.64 -11.45 -5.40
CA ARG A 441 25.61 -10.15 -6.09
C ARG A 441 24.98 -9.07 -5.21
N LEU A 442 23.86 -9.35 -4.57
CA LEU A 442 23.16 -8.42 -3.68
C LEU A 442 23.95 -8.13 -2.38
N GLU A 443 24.87 -8.99 -1.97
CA GLU A 443 25.71 -8.74 -0.79
C GLU A 443 26.70 -7.59 -1.02
N SER A 444 27.14 -7.37 -2.27
CA SER A 444 28.01 -6.24 -2.59
C SER A 444 27.32 -4.88 -2.41
N ASP A 445 26.00 -4.85 -2.59
CA ASP A 445 25.18 -3.64 -2.53
C ASP A 445 23.78 -4.01 -2.01
N PRO A 446 23.59 -4.06 -0.67
CA PRO A 446 22.41 -4.63 -0.06
C PRO A 446 21.17 -3.75 -0.28
N PRO A 447 20.07 -4.29 -0.84
CA PRO A 447 18.83 -3.54 -1.00
C PRO A 447 18.10 -3.35 0.34
N ILE A 448 17.21 -2.38 0.41
CA ILE A 448 16.40 -2.12 1.61
C ILE A 448 15.27 -3.13 1.74
N VAL A 449 14.69 -3.52 0.61
CA VAL A 449 13.60 -4.48 0.56
C VAL A 449 13.94 -5.56 -0.44
N LEU A 450 13.90 -6.81 0.00
CA LEU A 450 14.00 -7.97 -0.87
C LEU A 450 12.69 -8.75 -0.80
N VAL A 451 11.99 -8.81 -1.93
CA VAL A 451 10.68 -9.44 -2.03
C VAL A 451 10.80 -10.80 -2.70
N PHE A 452 10.34 -11.83 -1.99
CA PHE A 452 10.19 -13.19 -2.48
C PHE A 452 8.74 -13.43 -2.89
N GLN A 453 8.54 -13.74 -4.16
CA GLN A 453 7.24 -14.09 -4.70
C GLN A 453 7.09 -15.60 -4.79
N GLY A 454 6.02 -16.13 -4.21
CA GLY A 454 5.65 -17.53 -4.35
C GLY A 454 5.33 -17.91 -5.81
N SER A 455 5.08 -19.17 -6.11
CA SER A 455 4.93 -20.28 -5.16
C SER A 455 6.27 -20.82 -4.62
N PHE A 456 6.34 -21.18 -3.34
CA PHE A 456 7.58 -21.68 -2.71
C PHE A 456 7.81 -23.18 -2.87
N SER A 457 6.79 -23.92 -3.30
CA SER A 457 6.83 -25.36 -3.55
C SER A 457 6.41 -25.66 -4.98
N SER A 458 7.14 -26.54 -5.67
CA SER A 458 6.77 -26.97 -7.02
C SER A 458 5.47 -27.77 -7.05
N ILE A 459 5.24 -28.56 -6.00
CA ILE A 459 4.04 -29.38 -5.84
C ILE A 459 3.11 -28.71 -4.82
N PRO A 460 1.79 -28.66 -5.06
CA PRO A 460 0.81 -28.20 -4.09
C PRO A 460 0.92 -28.96 -2.76
N VAL A 461 0.73 -28.28 -1.63
CA VAL A 461 0.60 -28.94 -0.33
C VAL A 461 -0.82 -29.53 -0.21
N TYR A 462 -0.94 -30.85 -0.26
CA TYR A 462 -2.20 -31.58 -0.09
C TYR A 462 -2.00 -32.79 0.85
N PRO A 463 -3.06 -33.28 1.53
CA PRO A 463 -2.96 -34.25 2.63
C PRO A 463 -2.81 -35.70 2.15
N LEU A 464 -1.96 -35.96 1.14
CA LEU A 464 -1.63 -37.32 0.72
C LEU A 464 -0.19 -37.66 1.12
N MET A 465 0.04 -38.89 1.55
CA MET A 465 1.39 -39.39 1.72
C MET A 465 2.07 -39.49 0.35
N SER A 466 3.07 -38.64 0.12
CA SER A 466 4.05 -38.88 -0.93
C SER A 466 4.78 -40.18 -0.61
N SER A 467 5.25 -40.88 -1.65
CA SER A 467 5.91 -42.21 -1.59
C SER A 467 7.19 -42.27 -0.72
N LYS A 468 7.61 -41.15 -0.12
CA LYS A 468 8.86 -40.99 0.64
C LYS A 468 8.70 -40.96 2.17
N ASN A 469 7.58 -41.41 2.76
CA ASN A 469 7.31 -41.34 4.22
C ASN A 469 7.38 -39.93 4.84
N ILE A 470 7.49 -38.88 4.03
CA ILE A 470 7.56 -37.48 4.46
C ILE A 470 6.24 -36.82 4.06
N SER A 471 5.59 -36.19 5.03
CA SER A 471 4.38 -35.39 4.77
C SER A 471 4.73 -34.15 3.96
N ALA A 472 3.83 -33.72 3.07
CA ALA A 472 3.99 -32.49 2.28
C ALA A 472 4.27 -31.26 3.16
N THR A 473 3.66 -31.20 4.36
CA THR A 473 3.90 -30.12 5.33
C THR A 473 5.31 -30.14 5.91
N THR A 474 5.87 -31.32 6.15
CA THR A 474 7.25 -31.48 6.61
C THR A 474 8.24 -31.14 5.51
N SER A 475 7.97 -31.55 4.26
CA SER A 475 8.79 -31.19 3.10
C SER A 475 8.85 -29.67 2.90
N TYR A 476 7.70 -29.01 3.01
CA TYR A 476 7.60 -27.54 2.92
C TYR A 476 8.42 -26.85 4.02
N LYS A 477 8.32 -27.34 5.27
CA LYS A 477 9.16 -26.85 6.38
C LYS A 477 10.66 -27.04 6.10
N ASN A 478 11.06 -28.22 5.64
CA ASN A 478 12.47 -28.53 5.32
C ASN A 478 13.02 -27.62 4.21
N SER A 479 12.17 -27.23 3.25
CA SER A 479 12.55 -26.31 2.17
C SER A 479 12.87 -24.92 2.72
N PHE A 480 12.06 -24.40 3.65
CA PHE A 480 12.38 -23.15 4.36
C PHE A 480 13.57 -23.26 5.31
N ASP A 481 13.79 -24.42 5.94
CA ASP A 481 14.98 -24.64 6.76
C ASP A 481 16.27 -24.64 5.91
N SER A 482 16.19 -25.11 4.67
CA SER A 482 17.28 -25.06 3.69
C SER A 482 17.54 -23.61 3.25
N LEU A 483 16.50 -22.83 2.95
CA LEU A 483 16.62 -21.40 2.66
C LEU A 483 17.22 -20.61 3.84
N ALA A 484 16.81 -20.91 5.08
CA ALA A 484 17.36 -20.28 6.28
C ALA A 484 18.86 -20.53 6.42
N SER A 485 19.31 -21.76 6.10
CA SER A 485 20.73 -22.12 6.13
C SER A 485 21.53 -21.42 5.03
N LEU A 486 20.90 -21.18 3.87
CA LEU A 486 21.51 -20.43 2.77
C LEU A 486 21.64 -18.94 3.13
N LEU A 487 20.59 -18.33 3.66
CA LEU A 487 20.59 -16.93 4.10
C LEU A 487 21.59 -16.65 5.22
N ALA A 488 21.81 -17.61 6.12
CA ALA A 488 22.79 -17.46 7.21
C ALA A 488 24.23 -17.20 6.73
N ASN A 489 24.56 -17.53 5.47
CA ASN A 489 25.88 -17.25 4.91
C ASN A 489 26.07 -15.78 4.47
N PHE A 490 25.00 -14.97 4.44
CA PHE A 490 24.98 -13.62 3.90
C PHE A 490 24.55 -12.59 4.96
N PRO A 491 25.42 -12.24 5.93
CA PRO A 491 25.05 -11.40 7.07
C PRO A 491 24.74 -9.94 6.69
N ALA A 492 25.37 -9.38 5.65
CA ALA A 492 25.12 -8.01 5.23
C ALA A 492 23.65 -7.83 4.78
N LEU A 493 23.13 -8.78 3.99
CA LEU A 493 21.75 -8.78 3.55
C LEU A 493 20.78 -8.83 4.73
N ILE A 494 21.06 -9.65 5.76
CA ILE A 494 20.19 -9.80 6.94
C ILE A 494 20.10 -8.51 7.77
N ASN A 495 21.20 -7.76 7.89
CA ASN A 495 21.25 -6.57 8.73
C ASN A 495 20.58 -5.35 8.07
N TYR A 496 20.83 -5.16 6.77
CA TYR A 496 20.36 -3.97 6.04
C TYR A 496 19.00 -4.16 5.39
N SER A 497 18.71 -5.36 4.83
CA SER A 497 17.48 -5.60 4.08
C SER A 497 16.30 -6.07 4.94
N THR A 498 15.08 -5.72 4.51
CA THR A 498 13.82 -6.25 4.99
C THR A 498 13.33 -7.30 4.01
N LEU A 499 13.17 -8.54 4.47
CA LEU A 499 12.71 -9.65 3.63
C LEU A 499 11.19 -9.74 3.67
N ILE A 500 10.55 -9.68 2.50
CA ILE A 500 9.09 -9.81 2.37
C ILE A 500 8.78 -11.09 1.61
N PHE A 501 7.97 -11.96 2.22
CA PHE A 501 7.52 -13.20 1.58
C PHE A 501 6.03 -13.09 1.23
N VAL A 502 5.70 -13.20 -0.06
CA VAL A 502 4.32 -13.19 -0.57
C VAL A 502 3.95 -14.59 -1.05
N PRO A 503 2.85 -15.18 -0.55
CA PRO A 503 2.45 -16.53 -0.93
C PRO A 503 1.91 -16.59 -2.37
N GLY A 504 2.14 -17.73 -3.03
CA GLY A 504 1.57 -18.11 -4.31
C GLY A 504 0.42 -19.13 -4.18
N VAL A 505 0.06 -19.77 -5.29
CA VAL A 505 -1.07 -20.70 -5.36
C VAL A 505 -0.80 -22.07 -4.75
N ASN A 506 0.46 -22.55 -4.79
CA ASN A 506 0.84 -23.87 -4.24
C ASN A 506 1.18 -23.85 -2.75
N ASP A 507 1.19 -22.67 -2.13
CA ASP A 507 1.56 -22.52 -0.73
C ASP A 507 0.43 -22.99 0.21
N PRO A 508 0.75 -23.29 1.49
CA PRO A 508 -0.23 -23.75 2.47
C PRO A 508 -1.44 -22.81 2.58
N TRP A 509 -2.59 -23.38 2.98
CA TRP A 509 -3.94 -22.81 2.96
C TRP A 509 -4.67 -22.91 1.62
N GLY A 510 -4.23 -22.16 0.61
CA GLY A 510 -4.91 -22.13 -0.70
C GLY A 510 -4.83 -23.50 -1.39
N SER A 511 -3.67 -24.13 -1.32
CA SER A 511 -3.39 -25.39 -1.98
C SER A 511 -4.09 -26.62 -1.37
N LEU A 512 -4.41 -26.61 -0.07
CA LEU A 512 -4.99 -27.78 0.59
C LEU A 512 -6.38 -28.13 0.05
N VAL A 513 -7.12 -27.10 -0.37
CA VAL A 513 -8.48 -27.24 -0.91
C VAL A 513 -8.45 -27.20 -2.44
N ASN A 514 -7.66 -26.28 -3.02
CA ASN A 514 -7.71 -26.00 -4.45
C ASN A 514 -6.68 -26.80 -5.26
N LEU A 515 -5.83 -27.62 -4.64
CA LEU A 515 -4.82 -28.45 -5.30
C LEU A 515 -3.96 -27.68 -6.33
N GLY A 516 -3.59 -26.44 -6.02
CA GLY A 516 -2.79 -25.58 -6.90
C GLY A 516 -3.58 -24.84 -7.99
N THR A 517 -4.91 -24.95 -8.01
CA THR A 517 -5.79 -24.10 -8.82
C THR A 517 -6.08 -22.76 -8.12
N ALA A 518 -6.69 -21.83 -8.86
CA ALA A 518 -6.92 -20.46 -8.42
C ALA A 518 -7.80 -20.40 -7.14
N GLY A 519 -7.16 -20.34 -5.97
CA GLY A 519 -7.85 -20.27 -4.68
C GLY A 519 -8.48 -18.91 -4.36
N THR A 520 -9.06 -18.81 -3.15
CA THR A 520 -9.73 -17.60 -2.67
C THR A 520 -8.77 -16.44 -2.45
N TRP A 521 -9.22 -15.23 -2.79
CA TRP A 521 -8.50 -13.98 -2.58
C TRP A 521 -9.18 -13.08 -1.54
N PRO A 522 -8.44 -12.29 -0.75
CA PRO A 522 -6.98 -12.32 -0.55
C PRO A 522 -6.47 -13.60 0.13
N GLN A 523 -5.22 -13.97 -0.11
CA GLN A 523 -4.57 -15.11 0.56
C GLN A 523 -3.86 -14.68 1.83
N LYS A 524 -4.01 -15.46 2.90
CA LYS A 524 -3.33 -15.24 4.18
C LYS A 524 -1.82 -15.50 4.05
N PRO A 525 -1.00 -14.81 4.87
CA PRO A 525 0.44 -15.08 4.92
C PRO A 525 0.74 -16.52 5.35
N VAL A 526 1.94 -16.98 5.01
CA VAL A 526 2.44 -18.30 5.41
C VAL A 526 2.51 -18.38 6.95
N PRO A 527 2.01 -19.47 7.58
CA PRO A 527 2.02 -19.59 9.03
C PRO A 527 3.42 -19.60 9.64
N LEU A 528 3.54 -18.93 10.78
CA LEU A 528 4.78 -18.86 11.57
C LEU A 528 5.33 -20.24 11.97
N ARG A 529 4.49 -21.29 12.01
CA ARG A 529 4.94 -22.66 12.35
C ARG A 529 5.93 -23.23 11.31
N PHE A 530 5.80 -22.85 10.04
CA PHE A 530 6.71 -23.32 8.99
C PHE A 530 8.00 -22.51 8.93
N THR A 531 8.02 -21.30 9.50
CA THR A 531 9.04 -20.29 9.25
C THR A 531 9.85 -19.90 10.48
N GLN A 532 9.71 -20.67 11.57
CA GLN A 532 10.37 -20.41 12.85
C GLN A 532 11.90 -20.27 12.73
N ARG A 533 12.55 -21.08 11.89
CA ARG A 533 14.00 -21.02 11.70
C ARG A 533 14.43 -19.74 10.98
N ILE A 534 13.71 -19.32 9.95
CA ILE A 534 13.97 -18.07 9.22
C ILE A 534 13.83 -16.88 10.16
N ASN A 535 12.76 -16.82 10.95
CA ASN A 535 12.54 -15.73 11.90
C ASN A 535 13.59 -15.68 13.04
N ARG A 536 14.30 -16.78 13.32
CA ARG A 536 15.43 -16.79 14.27
C ARG A 536 16.72 -16.25 13.64
N VAL A 537 16.96 -16.53 12.36
CA VAL A 537 18.15 -16.09 11.62
C VAL A 537 18.02 -14.63 11.23
N CYS A 538 16.86 -14.24 10.69
CA CYS A 538 16.60 -12.92 10.15
C CYS A 538 15.71 -12.11 11.10
N LYS A 539 16.19 -10.94 11.54
CA LYS A 539 15.43 -10.05 12.44
C LYS A 539 14.38 -9.21 11.72
N LYS A 540 14.61 -8.83 10.46
CA LYS A 540 13.74 -7.99 9.63
C LYS A 540 12.98 -8.81 8.58
N VAL A 541 12.01 -9.63 9.02
CA VAL A 541 11.18 -10.44 8.12
C VAL A 541 9.72 -10.06 8.26
N VAL A 542 9.05 -9.82 7.14
CA VAL A 542 7.61 -9.59 7.07
C VAL A 542 6.95 -10.67 6.22
N TRP A 543 5.97 -11.34 6.80
CA TRP A 543 5.14 -12.31 6.10
C TRP A 543 3.92 -11.59 5.52
N GLY A 544 3.93 -11.42 4.20
CA GLY A 544 2.93 -10.70 3.41
C GLY A 544 1.72 -11.56 3.07
N SER A 545 0.54 -10.94 2.91
CA SER A 545 -0.59 -11.56 2.21
C SER A 545 -0.42 -11.47 0.69
N ASN A 546 -1.28 -12.15 -0.07
CA ASN A 546 -1.38 -11.91 -1.51
C ASN A 546 -2.78 -11.35 -1.83
N PRO A 547 -2.89 -10.08 -2.25
CA PRO A 547 -1.82 -9.09 -2.46
C PRO A 547 -1.25 -8.47 -1.16
N THR A 548 -0.12 -7.78 -1.27
CA THR A 548 0.49 -6.97 -0.20
C THR A 548 0.70 -5.54 -0.69
N ARG A 549 0.54 -4.55 0.19
CA ARG A 549 0.84 -3.14 -0.11
C ARG A 549 2.05 -2.69 0.70
N ILE A 550 3.00 -2.04 0.06
CA ILE A 550 4.11 -1.36 0.72
C ILE A 550 3.85 0.12 0.57
N ALA A 551 3.82 0.81 1.70
CA ALA A 551 3.89 2.25 1.70
C ALA A 551 5.32 2.68 1.95
N TYR A 552 5.80 3.49 1.03
CA TYR A 552 7.15 4.00 1.03
C TYR A 552 7.06 5.52 0.85
N LEU A 553 7.15 6.26 1.96
CA LEU A 553 7.06 7.72 1.97
C LEU A 553 5.78 8.21 1.27
N SER A 554 5.91 8.76 0.05
CA SER A 554 4.79 9.26 -0.75
C SER A 554 4.20 8.22 -1.73
N GLN A 555 4.87 7.09 -1.91
CA GLN A 555 4.50 6.05 -2.86
C GLN A 555 3.70 4.91 -2.23
N GLU A 556 2.73 4.44 -3.01
CA GLU A 556 2.03 3.19 -2.77
C GLU A 556 2.48 2.16 -3.79
N ILE A 557 3.08 1.08 -3.30
CA ILE A 557 3.56 -0.03 -4.11
C ILE A 557 2.69 -1.24 -3.80
N VAL A 558 2.02 -1.78 -4.82
CA VAL A 558 1.18 -2.97 -4.68
C VAL A 558 1.92 -4.15 -5.29
N ILE A 559 2.03 -5.24 -4.52
CA ILE A 559 2.71 -6.46 -4.93
C ILE A 559 1.71 -7.59 -4.99
N VAL A 560 1.66 -8.24 -6.15
CA VAL A 560 0.65 -9.24 -6.48
C VAL A 560 1.32 -10.43 -7.14
N ARG A 561 1.03 -11.64 -6.65
CA ARG A 561 1.42 -12.88 -7.31
C ARG A 561 0.20 -13.54 -7.91
N ASP A 562 0.08 -13.50 -9.24
CA ASP A 562 -1.03 -14.18 -9.89
C ASP A 562 -0.83 -14.36 -11.40
N ASP A 563 -1.38 -15.44 -11.95
CA ASP A 563 -1.33 -15.73 -13.38
C ASP A 563 -2.58 -15.15 -14.09
N VAL A 564 -2.64 -13.82 -14.14
CA VAL A 564 -3.79 -13.07 -14.64
C VAL A 564 -3.94 -13.20 -16.16
N ASN A 565 -2.84 -13.12 -16.92
CA ASN A 565 -2.84 -13.23 -18.38
C ASN A 565 -3.40 -14.59 -18.84
N GLY A 566 -2.98 -15.68 -18.20
CA GLY A 566 -3.52 -17.01 -18.46
C GLY A 566 -5.04 -17.08 -18.24
N ARG A 567 -5.57 -16.39 -17.21
CA ARG A 567 -7.02 -16.32 -16.99
C ARG A 567 -7.74 -15.43 -18.00
N PHE A 568 -7.18 -14.28 -18.34
CA PHE A 568 -7.70 -13.41 -19.40
C PHE A 568 -7.80 -14.15 -20.71
N LYS A 569 -6.74 -14.85 -21.15
CA LYS A 569 -6.76 -15.64 -22.39
C LYS A 569 -7.81 -16.74 -22.41
N ARG A 570 -8.08 -17.41 -21.27
CA ARG A 570 -9.11 -18.47 -21.17
C ARG A 570 -10.55 -17.98 -21.19
N HIS A 571 -10.80 -16.77 -20.69
CA HIS A 571 -12.16 -16.24 -20.49
C HIS A 571 -12.45 -15.02 -21.37
N ASN A 572 -11.55 -14.69 -22.30
CA ASN A 572 -11.75 -13.58 -23.21
C ASN A 572 -12.96 -13.83 -24.09
N ILE A 573 -13.82 -12.83 -24.20
CA ILE A 573 -14.96 -12.85 -25.12
C ILE A 573 -14.42 -12.65 -26.54
N VAL A 574 -14.79 -13.55 -27.43
CA VAL A 574 -14.54 -13.43 -28.87
C VAL A 574 -15.76 -12.78 -29.49
N PHE A 575 -15.54 -11.72 -30.27
CA PHE A 575 -16.58 -10.99 -30.96
C PHE A 575 -16.58 -11.40 -32.44
N PRO A 576 -17.70 -11.92 -32.98
CA PRO A 576 -17.75 -12.43 -34.35
C PRO A 576 -17.34 -11.38 -35.40
N ALA A 577 -17.71 -10.11 -35.19
CA ALA A 577 -17.36 -9.01 -36.09
C ALA A 577 -15.84 -8.82 -36.28
N ASN A 578 -15.01 -9.22 -35.30
CA ASN A 578 -13.55 -9.17 -35.42
C ASN A 578 -13.00 -10.39 -36.16
N GLU A 579 -13.65 -11.55 -36.08
CA GLU A 579 -13.23 -12.74 -36.84
C GLU A 579 -13.38 -12.48 -38.33
N GLU A 580 -14.47 -11.85 -38.77
CA GLU A 580 -14.66 -11.46 -40.18
C GLU A 580 -13.58 -10.49 -40.67
N THR A 581 -13.13 -9.55 -39.82
CA THR A 581 -12.05 -8.61 -40.22
C THR A 581 -10.67 -9.28 -40.23
N ASP A 582 -10.39 -10.17 -39.27
CA ASP A 582 -9.12 -10.91 -39.21
C ASP A 582 -9.05 -11.99 -40.32
N GLU A 583 -10.19 -12.59 -40.70
CA GLU A 583 -10.32 -13.51 -41.83
C GLU A 583 -10.19 -12.80 -43.17
N GLU A 584 -10.78 -11.60 -43.35
CA GLU A 584 -10.57 -10.78 -44.54
C GLU A 584 -9.10 -10.33 -44.70
N GLU A 585 -8.42 -9.91 -43.61
CA GLU A 585 -6.98 -9.62 -43.63
C GLU A 585 -6.11 -10.88 -43.91
N GLY A 586 -6.59 -12.07 -43.50
CA GLY A 586 -5.98 -13.37 -43.77
C GLY A 586 -6.17 -13.86 -45.21
N GLU A 587 -7.35 -13.70 -45.79
CA GLU A 587 -7.69 -14.15 -47.15
C GLU A 587 -7.06 -13.28 -48.24
N TYR A 588 -6.88 -11.97 -48.01
CA TYR A 588 -6.06 -11.14 -48.89
C TYR A 588 -4.58 -11.56 -48.95
N SER A 589 -4.11 -12.34 -47.96
CA SER A 589 -2.76 -12.93 -47.98
C SER A 589 -2.69 -14.28 -48.71
N ILE A 590 -3.82 -14.92 -48.99
CA ILE A 590 -3.90 -16.27 -49.61
C ILE A 590 -4.38 -16.20 -51.08
N ALA A 591 -5.07 -15.13 -51.48
CA ALA A 591 -5.65 -15.01 -52.83
C ALA A 591 -4.65 -14.68 -53.97
N THR A 592 -3.34 -14.66 -53.72
CA THR A 592 -2.32 -14.58 -54.79
C THR A 592 -1.43 -15.81 -54.78
N GLN A 593 -2.00 -16.97 -55.11
CA GLN A 593 -1.40 -18.01 -55.98
C GLN A 593 -2.29 -19.25 -55.99
N PRO A 594 -2.69 -19.71 -57.18
CA PRO A 594 -2.26 -21.06 -57.53
C PRO A 594 -1.62 -21.11 -58.92
N ASN A 595 -0.57 -21.93 -59.00
CA ASN A 595 0.15 -22.40 -60.19
C ASN A 595 1.31 -21.53 -60.69
N LEU A 596 2.54 -21.90 -60.32
CA LEU A 596 3.49 -22.57 -61.23
C LEU A 596 4.82 -22.81 -60.52
N ILE A 597 5.30 -24.05 -60.60
CA ILE A 597 6.67 -24.45 -60.31
C ILE A 597 7.54 -23.95 -61.46
N SER A 598 8.55 -23.13 -61.19
CA SER A 598 9.86 -23.21 -61.82
C SER A 598 10.84 -22.24 -61.20
N GLU A 599 12.02 -22.77 -60.88
CA GLU A 599 13.27 -22.11 -60.56
C GLU A 599 13.50 -20.83 -61.38
N LEU A 600 13.95 -19.76 -60.71
CA LEU A 600 15.10 -18.89 -61.07
C LEU A 600 15.00 -17.53 -60.37
N ASP A 601 16.15 -17.10 -59.86
CA ASP A 601 16.60 -15.75 -59.51
C ASP A 601 16.21 -15.11 -58.16
N ASP A 602 17.21 -15.22 -57.26
CA ASP A 602 17.51 -14.31 -56.15
C ASP A 602 17.80 -12.88 -56.67
N GLU A 603 16.78 -12.06 -56.91
CA GLU A 603 16.84 -10.60 -56.80
C GLU A 603 15.43 -10.01 -56.92
N TYR A 604 15.13 -8.96 -56.15
CA TYR A 604 13.81 -8.31 -55.99
C TYR A 604 12.82 -8.94 -55.00
N LYS A 605 13.15 -8.84 -53.71
CA LYS A 605 12.12 -8.73 -52.67
C LYS A 605 11.33 -7.44 -52.90
N SER A 606 10.09 -7.57 -53.35
CA SER A 606 9.15 -6.46 -53.54
C SER A 606 9.05 -5.58 -52.29
N ILE A 607 9.40 -4.31 -52.47
CA ILE A 607 9.37 -3.23 -51.46
C ILE A 607 8.00 -3.13 -50.74
N ASN A 608 6.92 -3.61 -51.36
CA ASN A 608 5.58 -3.58 -50.80
C ASN A 608 5.33 -4.58 -49.65
N GLN A 609 6.14 -5.63 -49.45
CA GLN A 609 6.05 -6.50 -48.27
C GLN A 609 6.77 -5.92 -47.03
N LEU A 610 7.61 -4.90 -47.21
CA LEU A 610 8.27 -4.15 -46.13
C LEU A 610 7.41 -2.98 -45.61
N VAL A 611 6.27 -2.70 -46.25
CA VAL A 611 5.29 -1.68 -45.87
C VAL A 611 4.13 -2.28 -45.05
N LYS A 612 4.29 -3.49 -44.49
CA LYS A 612 3.43 -3.97 -43.39
C LYS A 612 3.67 -3.08 -42.17
N SER A 613 2.91 -1.98 -42.13
CA SER A 613 2.67 -1.00 -41.07
C SER A 613 3.85 -0.72 -40.12
N GLN A 614 4.53 0.41 -40.34
CA GLN A 614 5.54 1.00 -39.44
C GLN A 614 5.08 1.25 -38.00
N GLU A 615 3.83 0.91 -37.65
CA GLU A 615 3.19 1.16 -36.35
C GLU A 615 2.83 -0.11 -35.56
N GLN A 616 3.05 -1.32 -36.07
CA GLN A 616 2.79 -2.54 -35.29
C GLN A 616 3.86 -2.74 -34.22
N LEU A 617 3.56 -2.26 -33.01
CA LEU A 617 4.33 -2.57 -31.80
C LEU A 617 4.55 -4.09 -31.68
N PRO A 618 5.70 -4.57 -31.19
CA PRO A 618 5.92 -5.99 -30.96
C PRO A 618 4.77 -6.64 -30.19
N LEU A 619 4.33 -7.84 -30.62
CA LEU A 619 3.19 -8.56 -30.03
C LEU A 619 3.26 -8.65 -28.49
N ARG A 620 4.45 -8.86 -27.92
CA ARG A 620 4.68 -8.90 -26.47
C ARG A 620 4.31 -7.59 -25.76
N ILE A 621 4.60 -6.45 -26.40
CA ILE A 621 4.30 -5.11 -25.86
C ILE A 621 2.81 -4.81 -26.01
N GLN A 622 2.19 -5.28 -27.09
CA GLN A 622 0.74 -5.17 -27.25
C GLN A 622 0.00 -5.98 -26.17
N GLU A 623 0.42 -7.23 -25.93
CA GLU A 623 -0.15 -8.07 -24.87
C GLU A 623 0.01 -7.43 -23.49
N SER A 624 1.20 -6.91 -23.15
CA SER A 624 1.43 -6.28 -21.86
C SER A 624 0.58 -5.02 -21.66
N ARG A 625 0.51 -4.15 -22.68
CA ARG A 625 -0.38 -2.98 -22.65
C ARG A 625 -1.84 -3.38 -22.49
N LYS A 626 -2.27 -4.47 -23.14
CA LYS A 626 -3.64 -5.00 -23.04
C LYS A 626 -3.97 -5.44 -21.61
N ILE A 627 -3.06 -6.15 -20.94
CA ILE A 627 -3.22 -6.58 -19.54
C ILE A 627 -3.32 -5.36 -18.62
N VAL A 628 -2.34 -4.46 -18.72
CA VAL A 628 -2.23 -3.28 -17.83
C VAL A 628 -3.43 -2.36 -17.98
N LYS A 629 -3.82 -2.07 -19.23
CA LYS A 629 -5.01 -1.25 -19.53
C LYS A 629 -6.26 -1.88 -18.93
N THR A 630 -6.47 -3.19 -19.09
CA THR A 630 -7.65 -3.88 -18.54
C THR A 630 -7.72 -3.79 -17.01
N ILE A 631 -6.62 -4.08 -16.29
CA ILE A 631 -6.61 -4.06 -14.82
C ILE A 631 -6.81 -2.65 -14.27
N LEU A 632 -6.13 -1.66 -14.84
CA LEU A 632 -6.19 -0.27 -14.37
C LEU A 632 -7.50 0.42 -14.76
N ASP A 633 -8.03 0.16 -15.95
CA ASP A 633 -9.36 0.65 -16.35
C ASP A 633 -10.46 -0.01 -15.52
N GLN A 634 -10.34 -1.28 -15.12
CA GLN A 634 -11.29 -1.87 -14.17
C GLN A 634 -11.10 -1.38 -12.73
N GLY A 635 -9.95 -0.78 -12.39
CA GLY A 635 -9.67 -0.27 -11.05
C GLY A 635 -9.71 -1.36 -9.98
N HIS A 636 -9.45 -2.62 -10.35
CA HIS A 636 -9.56 -3.77 -9.46
C HIS A 636 -8.61 -4.89 -9.90
N LEU A 637 -7.93 -5.55 -8.96
CA LEU A 637 -6.91 -6.56 -9.26
C LEU A 637 -7.46 -7.85 -9.89
N SER A 638 -8.70 -8.20 -9.58
CA SER A 638 -9.38 -9.42 -10.07
C SER A 638 -10.74 -9.08 -10.71
N PRO A 639 -10.77 -8.54 -11.94
CA PRO A 639 -12.00 -8.14 -12.62
C PRO A 639 -12.69 -9.37 -13.26
N PHE A 640 -12.92 -10.40 -12.45
CA PHE A 640 -13.55 -11.65 -12.83
C PHE A 640 -14.80 -11.88 -11.98
N ASP A 641 -15.71 -12.70 -12.50
CA ASP A 641 -16.82 -13.21 -11.71
C ASP A 641 -16.32 -14.15 -10.58
N THR A 642 -17.11 -14.24 -9.51
CA THR A 642 -16.86 -15.09 -8.34
C THR A 642 -16.74 -16.58 -8.68
N SER A 643 -17.38 -17.00 -9.78
CA SER A 643 -17.28 -18.36 -10.33
C SER A 643 -15.88 -18.69 -10.87
N ILE A 644 -15.17 -17.69 -11.41
CA ILE A 644 -13.83 -17.85 -12.00
C ILE A 644 -12.76 -17.63 -10.93
N ARG A 645 -12.94 -16.60 -10.11
CA ARG A 645 -12.01 -16.24 -9.04
C ARG A 645 -12.81 -15.92 -7.77
N PRO A 646 -12.85 -16.84 -6.79
CA PRO A 646 -13.56 -16.61 -5.55
C PRO A 646 -12.84 -15.55 -4.71
N ILE A 647 -13.61 -14.60 -4.18
CA ILE A 647 -13.12 -13.49 -3.35
C ILE A 647 -13.83 -13.53 -2.00
N ILE A 648 -13.09 -13.25 -0.93
CA ILE A 648 -13.62 -13.06 0.42
C ILE A 648 -14.40 -11.74 0.41
N TRP A 649 -15.72 -11.81 0.54
CA TRP A 649 -16.61 -10.66 0.35
C TRP A 649 -16.26 -9.44 1.23
N ASN A 650 -15.89 -9.66 2.49
CA ASN A 650 -15.52 -8.59 3.42
C ASN A 650 -14.21 -7.87 3.06
N LEU A 651 -13.35 -8.48 2.25
CA LEU A 651 -12.01 -7.99 1.91
C LEU A 651 -11.91 -7.56 0.45
N ASP A 652 -13.03 -7.26 -0.20
CA ASP A 652 -13.02 -6.87 -1.61
C ASP A 652 -12.33 -5.51 -1.84
N ASP A 653 -12.47 -4.60 -0.89
CA ASP A 653 -11.84 -3.27 -0.86
C ASP A 653 -10.30 -3.36 -0.89
N THR A 654 -9.74 -4.42 -0.31
CA THR A 654 -8.29 -4.68 -0.32
C THR A 654 -7.72 -4.89 -1.72
N LEU A 655 -8.54 -5.37 -2.64
CA LEU A 655 -8.21 -5.68 -4.03
C LEU A 655 -8.48 -4.50 -4.97
N GLN A 656 -9.15 -3.45 -4.48
CA GLN A 656 -9.49 -2.25 -5.22
C GLN A 656 -8.27 -1.37 -5.49
N LEU A 657 -8.16 -0.86 -6.71
CA LEU A 657 -7.11 0.05 -7.19
C LEU A 657 -7.66 1.46 -7.47
N SER A 658 -8.51 1.97 -6.57
CA SER A 658 -9.05 3.33 -6.61
C SER A 658 -8.82 3.95 -5.24
N PRO A 659 -7.77 4.78 -5.06
CA PRO A 659 -6.89 5.35 -6.09
C PRO A 659 -5.92 4.33 -6.71
N ILE A 660 -5.51 4.59 -7.95
CA ILE A 660 -4.51 3.78 -8.65
C ILE A 660 -3.16 3.89 -7.90
N PRO A 661 -2.41 2.80 -7.67
CA PRO A 661 -1.12 2.86 -6.96
C PRO A 661 -0.04 3.60 -7.76
N SER A 662 1.05 3.98 -7.09
CA SER A 662 2.21 4.58 -7.77
C SER A 662 2.94 3.55 -8.63
N THR A 663 3.15 2.36 -8.06
CA THR A 663 3.80 1.23 -8.73
C THR A 663 3.02 -0.05 -8.45
N LEU A 664 2.77 -0.84 -9.50
CA LEU A 664 2.13 -2.15 -9.41
C LEU A 664 3.10 -3.23 -9.89
N PHE A 665 3.51 -4.12 -8.99
CA PHE A 665 4.24 -5.33 -9.33
C PHE A 665 3.26 -6.48 -9.52
N LEU A 666 3.03 -6.85 -10.77
CA LEU A 666 2.21 -7.99 -11.16
C LEU A 666 3.13 -9.16 -11.52
N SER A 667 3.35 -10.09 -10.59
CA SER A 667 4.18 -11.27 -10.84
C SER A 667 3.34 -12.36 -11.53
N ASP A 668 3.33 -12.31 -12.87
CA ASP A 668 2.60 -13.24 -13.73
C ASP A 668 3.58 -14.11 -14.52
N THR A 669 3.46 -15.42 -14.33
CA THR A 669 4.36 -16.40 -14.97
C THR A 669 3.94 -16.77 -16.39
N THR A 670 2.72 -16.41 -16.79
CA THR A 670 2.12 -16.66 -18.10
C THR A 670 2.27 -15.48 -19.05
N ALA A 671 2.64 -14.31 -18.54
CA ALA A 671 2.96 -13.12 -19.34
C ALA A 671 4.48 -12.96 -19.50
N PRO A 672 4.96 -12.35 -20.59
CA PRO A 672 6.34 -11.88 -20.66
C PRO A 672 6.58 -10.80 -19.60
N GLU A 673 7.85 -10.61 -19.22
CA GLU A 673 8.26 -9.46 -18.42
C GLU A 673 7.98 -8.15 -19.18
N PHE A 674 7.55 -7.12 -18.46
CA PHE A 674 7.26 -5.82 -19.06
C PHE A 674 7.39 -4.69 -18.04
N ASP A 675 7.69 -3.50 -18.55
CA ASP A 675 7.61 -2.22 -17.86
C ASP A 675 6.70 -1.30 -18.68
N VAL A 676 5.49 -1.04 -18.17
CA VAL A 676 4.49 -0.21 -18.85
C VAL A 676 3.97 0.82 -17.87
N THR A 677 3.99 2.08 -18.29
CA THR A 677 3.36 3.18 -17.55
C THR A 677 2.01 3.52 -18.18
N TYR A 678 0.95 3.53 -17.37
CA TYR A 678 -0.40 3.90 -17.79
C TYR A 678 -1.07 4.76 -16.72
N ASN A 679 -1.63 5.91 -17.12
CA ASN A 679 -2.27 6.89 -16.22
C ASN A 679 -1.41 7.31 -15.00
N GLY A 680 -0.07 7.32 -15.16
CA GLY A 680 0.89 7.67 -14.12
C GLY A 680 1.26 6.51 -13.18
N CYS A 681 0.63 5.34 -13.31
CA CYS A 681 1.00 4.13 -12.60
C CYS A 681 2.05 3.34 -13.37
N LYS A 682 3.15 2.99 -12.69
CA LYS A 682 4.18 2.14 -13.26
C LYS A 682 3.85 0.67 -12.99
N THR A 683 3.48 -0.09 -14.02
CA THR A 683 3.18 -1.52 -13.88
C THR A 683 4.33 -2.36 -14.41
N LEU A 684 4.84 -3.24 -13.55
CA LEU A 684 6.00 -4.08 -13.78
C LEU A 684 5.60 -5.55 -13.65
N ASN A 685 6.01 -6.38 -14.60
CA ASN A 685 5.96 -7.84 -14.46
C ASN A 685 7.34 -8.43 -14.27
N THR A 686 7.53 -9.14 -13.17
CA THR A 686 8.77 -9.82 -12.78
C THR A 686 8.97 -11.14 -13.54
N GLY A 687 7.92 -11.70 -14.12
CA GLY A 687 7.95 -12.96 -14.85
C GLY A 687 8.32 -14.15 -13.96
N LYS A 688 8.86 -15.21 -14.56
CA LYS A 688 9.38 -16.38 -13.83
C LYS A 688 10.80 -16.11 -13.32
N PHE A 689 11.08 -16.49 -12.08
CA PHE A 689 12.42 -16.36 -11.50
C PHE A 689 13.47 -17.17 -12.27
N LEU A 690 13.15 -18.43 -12.56
CA LEU A 690 14.02 -19.33 -13.32
C LEU A 690 13.60 -19.39 -14.78
N HIS A 691 14.55 -19.12 -15.66
CA HIS A 691 14.41 -19.42 -17.08
C HIS A 691 15.67 -20.09 -17.61
N LYS A 692 15.56 -21.39 -17.92
CA LYS A 692 16.70 -22.23 -18.32
C LYS A 692 17.77 -22.21 -17.21
N ARG A 693 18.97 -21.67 -17.49
CA ARG A 693 20.09 -21.51 -16.53
C ARG A 693 20.33 -20.06 -16.13
N LYS A 694 19.28 -19.23 -16.17
CA LYS A 694 19.31 -17.83 -15.77
C LYS A 694 18.29 -17.56 -14.68
N ALA A 695 18.73 -16.88 -13.63
CA ALA A 695 17.88 -16.28 -12.63
C ALA A 695 17.60 -14.83 -13.01
N ARG A 696 16.34 -14.43 -13.03
CA ARG A 696 15.94 -13.06 -13.34
C ARG A 696 15.29 -12.42 -12.12
N PHE A 697 15.61 -11.16 -11.90
CA PHE A 697 14.96 -10.34 -10.90
C PHE A 697 14.89 -8.89 -11.37
N LEU A 698 13.99 -8.13 -10.75
CA LEU A 698 13.81 -6.71 -11.01
C LEU A 698 14.35 -5.90 -9.84
N GLU A 699 15.15 -4.89 -10.16
CA GLU A 699 15.57 -3.86 -9.22
C GLU A 699 14.77 -2.59 -9.51
N PHE A 700 14.13 -2.06 -8.49
CA PHE A 700 13.36 -0.84 -8.56
C PHE A 700 13.94 0.22 -7.64
N ILE A 701 14.25 1.37 -8.21
CA ILE A 701 14.75 2.54 -7.50
C ILE A 701 13.57 3.51 -7.33
N PRO A 702 13.00 3.66 -6.12
CA PRO A 702 11.79 4.45 -5.91
C PRO A 702 11.97 5.93 -6.26
N SER A 703 13.11 6.53 -5.94
CA SER A 703 13.43 7.95 -6.17
C SER A 703 13.34 8.36 -7.64
N LEU A 704 13.89 7.52 -8.52
CA LEU A 704 13.89 7.72 -9.98
C LEU A 704 12.70 7.07 -10.68
N LYS A 705 11.91 6.26 -9.96
CA LYS A 705 10.86 5.38 -10.51
C LYS A 705 11.36 4.54 -11.68
N LYS A 706 12.64 4.17 -11.67
CA LYS A 706 13.28 3.35 -12.72
C LYS A 706 13.32 1.89 -12.27
N ALA A 707 13.05 0.99 -13.20
CA ALA A 707 13.20 -0.44 -13.01
C ALA A 707 14.30 -0.94 -13.94
N SER A 708 15.23 -1.72 -13.41
CA SER A 708 16.25 -2.45 -14.16
C SER A 708 16.02 -3.94 -13.98
N GLN A 709 16.14 -4.68 -15.09
CA GLN A 709 16.12 -6.13 -15.05
C GLN A 709 17.55 -6.64 -14.99
N GLU A 710 17.82 -7.50 -14.02
CA GLU A 710 19.09 -8.20 -13.91
C GLU A 710 18.90 -9.69 -14.22
N GLU A 711 19.90 -10.26 -14.90
CA GLU A 711 20.00 -11.70 -15.15
C GLU A 711 21.30 -12.24 -14.57
N VAL A 712 21.21 -13.29 -13.76
CA VAL A 712 22.37 -13.97 -13.18
C VAL A 712 22.42 -15.40 -13.72
N HIS A 713 23.58 -15.75 -14.27
CA HIS A 713 23.84 -17.08 -14.80
C HIS A 713 24.33 -18.03 -13.72
N PHE A 714 23.73 -19.23 -13.63
CA PHE A 714 24.10 -20.22 -12.63
C PHE A 714 24.60 -21.56 -13.18
#